data_AF-A0A8T7LEK8-F1
#
_entry.id   AF-A0A8T7LEK8-F1
#
_cell.length_a   1.000
_cell.length_b   1.000
_cell.length_c   1.000
_cell.angle_alpha   90.00
_cell.angle_beta   90.00
_cell.angle_gamma   90.00
#
_symmetry.space_group_name_H-M   'P 1'
#
loop_
_entity.id
_entity.type
_entity.pdbx_description
1 polymer ?
#
loop_
_entity_poly.entity_id
_entity_poly.type
_entity_poly.pdbx_seq_one_letter_code
_entity_poly.pdbx_strand_id
1 'polypeptide(L)'
;MSRSTRVPGPARVLLLVVALLAAFAAIPPAPVEARVIKVVPLDDTQQQFGAGARILTAVVQTTLSDTPVTGQITEPRSGASPGAQGGISMAAIRALKWSPDAANPLPAGRAEVGAAVIGSNIWIVGGTDGTISAPYQRTVYRGEVNVNYGQPGAGTITWTTQTAWNLPAVSHYDTPPFNNPIAERTAAATAALRTSGNAGYLYVIGGSVAPGNTFSSNSVLVGDVDAAGNLTWRASQPYRLPTSITGLDSASAFVHTTTAGRSFLYVVGGRKTTASISFPVTTFSNQVFYTEIDAGGNLALGADNRTWNSVTLPAAQMSQVFNTAVTAATYTRFGDGVRQDIFFVYGGQTNATTATPTVLKGLIDPNSGAITWQNSSSGGPASTVDALNRHGAVAFDGSIYLVSGAIGANPGARTRNGYATYVDPTDLTLYRDPIANTNFYKDEPPSSSGALPFSAAPGRTNAGVVLVPTTNPAYAFAYLIGGANDTAPQPTVFRATIGPDAQNPIYPTQAYYYSKPFSILDLIGEQQATVRKVTWLTNIRPDQGGDVELEYRVYSPSSGNCNDTSGDWTALTDPQAGAGRFSKLNDTGKDYAVNTQEYTDAQLLPPGNCFQYRATLTRGSNESVSPVLLRLGMEVIVPGNPDLIWPQNAVTTTLNADNTTKGIEVRIRNENTTDGQPTQPADLCHATQPGCDPNGYFFVDVFIFPPGTTPIVPTLPLVAPDGNSLSSANAALAPYHRACLQVPRTEMQRNTTYLINDGTRWSDVKEGGFDNCRSAVANLGISSARTLFQLLDAGPGDYKVILVADSGNSLKGLVVETDAADGNHPSELNNVSAVFDVTTSTNPTFKVFLPITLR
;
A
#
# COMPACT_ATOMS: atom_id res chain seq x y z
N MET A 1 -86.00 2.93 27.88
CA MET A 1 -85.76 2.22 26.60
C MET A 1 -85.23 3.21 25.59
N SER A 2 -83.90 3.33 25.46
CA SER A 2 -83.23 4.16 24.46
C SER A 2 -82.97 3.35 23.20
N ARG A 3 -83.65 3.68 22.10
CA ARG A 3 -83.37 3.10 20.78
C ARG A 3 -82.01 3.62 20.27
N SER A 4 -80.99 2.76 20.34
CA SER A 4 -79.75 2.92 19.60
C SER A 4 -80.03 2.63 18.12
N THR A 5 -80.11 3.66 17.29
CA THR A 5 -80.11 3.54 15.83
C THR A 5 -78.75 3.01 15.37
N ARG A 6 -78.70 1.72 15.00
CA ARG A 6 -77.51 1.13 14.37
C ARG A 6 -77.37 1.70 12.96
N VAL A 7 -76.29 2.43 12.71
CA VAL A 7 -75.85 2.82 11.36
C VAL A 7 -75.71 1.56 10.50
N PRO A 8 -76.35 1.47 9.32
CA PRO A 8 -76.29 0.31 8.43
C PRO A 8 -74.85 -0.03 8.03
N GLY A 9 -74.55 -1.33 7.85
CA GLY A 9 -73.23 -1.85 7.44
C GLY A 9 -72.52 -1.05 6.33
N PRO A 10 -73.17 -0.68 5.20
CA PRO A 10 -72.51 0.07 4.13
C PRO A 10 -72.08 1.49 4.54
N ALA A 11 -72.83 2.16 5.43
CA ALA A 11 -72.46 3.48 5.92
C ALA A 11 -71.28 3.44 6.90
N ARG A 12 -71.09 2.33 7.63
CA ARG A 12 -69.89 2.11 8.46
C ARG A 12 -68.65 1.84 7.62
N VAL A 13 -68.79 1.10 6.53
CA VAL A 13 -67.70 0.87 5.56
C VAL A 13 -67.32 2.17 4.87
N LEU A 14 -68.30 2.99 4.46
CA LEU A 14 -68.04 4.29 3.85
C LEU A 14 -67.34 5.25 4.84
N LEU A 15 -67.79 5.31 6.09
CA LEU A 15 -67.13 6.10 7.14
C LEU A 15 -65.71 5.62 7.43
N LEU A 16 -65.46 4.31 7.41
CA LEU A 16 -64.12 3.74 7.58
C LEU A 16 -63.22 4.07 6.39
N VAL A 17 -63.74 3.98 5.16
CA VAL A 17 -63.02 4.33 3.93
C VAL A 17 -62.71 5.83 3.89
N VAL A 18 -63.66 6.69 4.26
CA VAL A 18 -63.44 8.15 4.37
C VAL A 18 -62.46 8.49 5.49
N ALA A 19 -62.51 7.80 6.64
CA ALA A 19 -61.55 7.99 7.72
C ALA A 19 -60.15 7.49 7.35
N LEU A 20 -60.05 6.38 6.60
CA LEU A 20 -58.78 5.88 6.06
C LEU A 20 -58.22 6.83 4.99
N LEU A 21 -59.06 7.36 4.09
CA LEU A 21 -58.65 8.36 3.10
C LEU A 21 -58.21 9.66 3.76
N ALA A 22 -58.90 10.11 4.81
CA ALA A 22 -58.49 11.28 5.59
C ALA A 22 -57.21 11.02 6.39
N ALA A 23 -57.00 9.81 6.91
CA ALA A 23 -55.76 9.42 7.57
C ALA A 23 -54.59 9.30 6.58
N PHE A 24 -54.82 8.75 5.39
CA PHE A 24 -53.83 8.70 4.31
C PHE A 24 -53.50 10.10 3.76
N ALA A 25 -54.46 11.03 3.72
CA ALA A 25 -54.24 12.42 3.35
C ALA A 25 -53.56 13.26 4.46
N ALA A 26 -53.57 12.78 5.72
CA ALA A 26 -52.97 13.45 6.87
C ALA A 26 -51.59 12.90 7.25
N ILE A 27 -51.14 11.79 6.64
CA ILE A 27 -49.73 11.40 6.68
C ILE A 27 -49.02 12.30 5.67
N PRO A 28 -48.21 13.29 6.10
CA PRO A 28 -47.40 14.04 5.15
C PRO A 28 -46.55 13.01 4.38
N PRO A 29 -46.49 13.08 3.03
CA PRO A 29 -45.50 12.30 2.31
C PRO A 29 -44.15 12.56 2.98
N ALA A 30 -43.39 11.49 3.25
CA ALA A 30 -42.02 11.66 3.72
C ALA A 30 -41.34 12.61 2.73
N PRO A 31 -40.63 13.66 3.20
CA PRO A 31 -39.95 14.57 2.31
C PRO A 31 -39.02 13.76 1.41
N VAL A 32 -39.16 13.95 0.09
CA VAL A 32 -38.30 13.32 -0.92
C VAL A 32 -36.90 13.88 -0.71
N GLU A 33 -35.92 13.01 -0.47
CA GLU A 33 -34.54 13.45 -0.24
C GLU A 33 -33.76 13.51 -1.56
N ALA A 34 -33.65 14.70 -2.14
CA ALA A 34 -32.73 14.96 -3.25
C ALA A 34 -31.28 14.63 -2.90
N ARG A 35 -30.58 13.98 -3.83
CA ARG A 35 -29.19 13.52 -3.70
C ARG A 35 -28.40 13.70 -5.00
N VAL A 36 -27.18 14.23 -4.87
CA VAL A 36 -26.20 14.31 -5.97
C VAL A 36 -25.13 13.24 -5.76
N ILE A 37 -24.66 12.62 -6.85
CA ILE A 37 -23.58 11.63 -6.80
C ILE A 37 -22.25 12.27 -7.19
N LYS A 38 -21.21 12.06 -6.37
CA LYS A 38 -19.83 12.45 -6.66
C LYS A 38 -18.92 11.23 -6.78
N VAL A 39 -17.91 11.36 -7.64
CA VAL A 39 -16.89 10.36 -7.93
C VAL A 39 -15.59 10.70 -7.21
N VAL A 40 -15.00 9.74 -6.50
CA VAL A 40 -13.74 9.94 -5.79
C VAL A 40 -12.73 8.85 -6.17
N PRO A 41 -11.64 9.21 -6.88
CA PRO A 41 -10.49 8.32 -7.01
C PRO A 41 -9.66 8.34 -5.73
N LEU A 42 -9.19 7.19 -5.27
CA LEU A 42 -8.28 7.09 -4.13
C LEU A 42 -6.84 6.90 -4.65
N ASP A 43 -5.97 7.89 -4.41
CA ASP A 43 -4.53 7.78 -4.67
C ASP A 43 -3.80 7.27 -3.42
N ASP A 44 -3.25 6.08 -3.55
CA ASP A 44 -2.70 5.29 -2.45
C ASP A 44 -1.25 4.88 -2.70
N THR A 45 -0.49 5.77 -3.33
CA THR A 45 0.98 5.68 -3.40
C THR A 45 1.63 5.86 -2.01
N GLN A 46 1.34 4.95 -1.08
CA GLN A 46 2.20 4.75 0.08
C GLN A 46 3.50 4.08 -0.38
N GLN A 47 4.64 4.56 0.10
CA GLN A 47 5.90 3.84 -0.07
C GLN A 47 5.75 2.40 0.42
N GLN A 48 6.49 1.46 -0.19
CA GLN A 48 6.72 0.17 0.43
C GLN A 48 7.09 0.42 1.91
N PHE A 49 6.32 -0.14 2.84
CA PHE A 49 6.52 0.01 4.28
C PHE A 49 6.15 1.39 4.90
N GLY A 50 5.15 2.10 4.36
CA GLY A 50 4.52 3.29 4.99
C GLY A 50 3.27 2.96 5.84
N ALA A 51 2.99 3.78 6.88
CA ALA A 51 2.02 3.52 7.98
C ALA A 51 0.69 2.86 7.54
N GLY A 52 0.38 1.70 8.13
CA GLY A 52 -0.76 0.85 7.79
C GLY A 52 -0.41 -0.44 7.04
N ALA A 53 0.49 -0.43 6.05
CA ALA A 53 0.74 -1.57 5.15
C ALA A 53 1.18 -2.86 5.87
N ARG A 54 0.27 -3.84 5.99
CA ARG A 54 0.56 -5.17 6.54
C ARG A 54 1.27 -6.09 5.54
N ILE A 55 2.44 -5.68 5.05
CA ILE A 55 3.52 -6.58 4.59
C ILE A 55 3.24 -7.39 3.30
N LEU A 56 4.31 -7.56 2.53
CA LEU A 56 4.36 -8.26 1.24
C LEU A 56 3.61 -7.61 0.09
N THR A 57 3.44 -6.28 0.06
CA THR A 57 2.98 -5.60 -1.16
C THR A 57 4.01 -4.62 -1.71
N ALA A 58 4.11 -4.54 -3.04
CA ALA A 58 4.96 -3.61 -3.76
C ALA A 58 4.09 -2.65 -4.57
N VAL A 59 4.54 -1.39 -4.62
CA VAL A 59 3.96 -0.43 -5.57
C VAL A 59 4.56 -0.72 -6.94
N VAL A 60 3.71 -1.06 -7.90
CA VAL A 60 4.07 -1.32 -9.29
C VAL A 60 3.60 -0.17 -10.18
N GLN A 61 4.39 0.22 -11.17
CA GLN A 61 3.92 1.17 -12.17
C GLN A 61 2.80 0.54 -12.98
N THR A 62 1.68 1.27 -13.13
CA THR A 62 0.58 0.84 -13.98
C THR A 62 0.73 1.47 -15.37
N THR A 63 0.38 0.72 -16.41
CA THR A 63 0.29 1.20 -17.80
C THR A 63 -1.14 1.64 -18.16
N LEU A 64 -2.01 1.80 -17.16
CA LEU A 64 -3.39 2.23 -17.39
C LEU A 64 -3.37 3.66 -17.96
N SER A 65 -4.08 3.83 -19.08
CA SER A 65 -4.27 5.13 -19.71
C SER A 65 -5.17 6.02 -18.85
N ASP A 66 -4.96 7.34 -18.89
CA ASP A 66 -5.86 8.33 -18.28
C ASP A 66 -7.23 8.42 -18.97
N THR A 67 -7.44 7.68 -20.06
CA THR A 67 -8.73 7.60 -20.74
C THR A 67 -9.77 6.93 -19.82
N PRO A 68 -10.93 7.57 -19.56
CA PRO A 68 -11.99 6.97 -18.76
C PRO A 68 -12.36 5.57 -19.26
N VAL A 69 -12.31 4.57 -18.38
CA VAL A 69 -12.70 3.19 -18.72
C VAL A 69 -14.21 3.07 -18.55
N THR A 70 -14.91 2.54 -19.55
CA THR A 70 -16.36 2.29 -19.46
C THR A 70 -16.69 1.40 -18.26
N GLY A 71 -17.54 1.89 -17.35
CA GLY A 71 -17.87 1.20 -16.09
C GLY A 71 -16.93 1.52 -14.92
N GLN A 72 -15.85 2.26 -15.15
CA GLN A 72 -15.03 2.83 -14.09
C GLN A 72 -15.54 4.22 -13.72
N ILE A 73 -15.50 4.49 -12.42
CA ILE A 73 -15.74 5.81 -11.87
C ILE A 73 -14.48 6.67 -12.09
N THR A 74 -14.36 7.25 -13.29
CA THR A 74 -13.27 8.17 -13.66
C THR A 74 -13.87 9.49 -14.09
N GLU A 75 -14.05 10.42 -13.16
CA GLU A 75 -13.98 11.83 -13.55
C GLU A 75 -12.50 12.26 -13.51
N PRO A 76 -12.02 13.00 -14.52
CA PRO A 76 -10.75 13.67 -14.40
C PRO A 76 -10.95 14.85 -13.44
N ARG A 77 -10.11 14.99 -12.40
CA ARG A 77 -9.80 16.33 -11.88
C ARG A 77 -8.30 16.54 -11.83
N SER A 78 -7.92 17.69 -12.36
CA SER A 78 -6.58 18.24 -12.46
C SER A 78 -5.74 17.95 -11.23
N GLY A 79 -4.60 17.27 -11.39
CA GLY A 79 -3.59 17.16 -10.34
C GLY A 79 -2.84 15.83 -10.29
N ALA A 80 -3.44 14.72 -10.75
CA ALA A 80 -2.71 13.47 -10.87
C ALA A 80 -1.74 13.55 -12.07
N SER A 81 -0.44 13.53 -11.79
CA SER A 81 0.59 13.54 -12.82
C SER A 81 0.65 12.19 -13.54
N PRO A 82 0.89 12.15 -14.87
CA PRO A 82 1.16 10.90 -15.58
C PRO A 82 2.27 10.10 -14.89
N GLY A 83 2.00 8.84 -14.52
CA GLY A 83 2.95 7.96 -13.83
C GLY A 83 2.90 7.99 -12.30
N ALA A 84 2.00 8.76 -11.68
CA ALA A 84 1.83 8.80 -10.23
C ALA A 84 0.87 7.73 -9.65
N GLN A 85 0.16 6.95 -10.49
CA GLN A 85 -0.80 5.95 -10.01
C GLN A 85 -0.15 4.57 -9.94
N GLY A 86 0.54 4.30 -8.82
CA GLY A 86 1.18 3.02 -8.55
C GLY A 86 0.16 1.97 -8.09
N GLY A 87 0.04 0.85 -8.82
CA GLY A 87 -0.79 -0.28 -8.45
C GLY A 87 -0.14 -1.07 -7.31
N ILE A 88 -0.92 -1.90 -6.63
CA ILE A 88 -0.48 -2.70 -5.49
C ILE A 88 -0.39 -4.16 -5.95
N SER A 89 0.81 -4.71 -5.97
CA SER A 89 1.06 -6.14 -6.16
C SER A 89 1.59 -6.77 -4.89
N MET A 90 1.73 -8.08 -4.85
CA MET A 90 2.55 -8.76 -3.86
C MET A 90 4.02 -8.36 -4.02
N ALA A 91 4.80 -8.37 -2.95
CA ALA A 91 6.24 -8.24 -2.95
C ALA A 91 6.84 -9.64 -3.09
N ALA A 92 7.84 -9.77 -3.96
CA ALA A 92 8.48 -11.04 -4.18
C ALA A 92 9.24 -11.50 -2.92
N ILE A 93 9.00 -12.75 -2.50
CA ILE A 93 9.95 -13.50 -1.67
C ILE A 93 11.17 -13.75 -2.58
N ARG A 94 12.25 -13.03 -2.32
CA ARG A 94 13.47 -13.06 -3.15
C ARG A 94 14.18 -14.40 -2.98
N ALA A 95 13.72 -15.48 -3.62
CA ALA A 95 14.36 -16.79 -3.54
C ALA A 95 15.81 -16.76 -4.06
N LEU A 96 16.69 -17.56 -3.45
CA LEU A 96 18.09 -17.61 -3.84
C LEU A 96 18.29 -18.49 -5.07
N LYS A 97 18.50 -17.85 -6.23
CA LYS A 97 18.82 -18.57 -7.46
C LYS A 97 20.32 -18.86 -7.54
N TRP A 98 20.68 -20.11 -7.31
CA TRP A 98 22.06 -20.54 -7.30
C TRP A 98 22.59 -20.81 -8.70
N SER A 99 23.80 -20.33 -8.95
CA SER A 99 24.61 -20.61 -10.13
C SER A 99 25.99 -21.10 -9.67
N PRO A 100 26.56 -22.13 -10.32
CA PRO A 100 27.90 -22.57 -10.01
C PRO A 100 28.90 -21.55 -10.56
N ASP A 101 29.84 -21.10 -9.74
CA ASP A 101 30.98 -20.29 -10.20
C ASP A 101 32.14 -21.22 -10.58
N ALA A 102 31.93 -22.00 -11.65
CA ALA A 102 32.86 -23.05 -12.07
C ALA A 102 34.22 -22.50 -12.54
N ALA A 103 34.27 -21.24 -12.96
CA ALA A 103 35.51 -20.58 -13.39
C ALA A 103 36.40 -20.19 -12.19
N ASN A 104 35.82 -20.03 -11.00
CA ASN A 104 36.51 -19.55 -9.81
C ASN A 104 36.31 -20.49 -8.59
N PRO A 105 36.69 -21.79 -8.70
CA PRO A 105 36.56 -22.71 -7.59
C PRO A 105 37.50 -22.34 -6.44
N LEU A 106 37.19 -22.81 -5.24
CA LEU A 106 38.10 -22.78 -4.12
C LEU A 106 39.40 -23.53 -4.50
N PRO A 107 40.61 -23.05 -4.13
CA PRO A 107 41.86 -23.67 -4.58
C PRO A 107 42.03 -25.16 -4.20
N ALA A 108 41.39 -25.59 -3.12
CA ALA A 108 41.29 -27.00 -2.74
C ALA A 108 39.93 -27.28 -2.10
N GLY A 109 39.41 -28.50 -2.26
CA GLY A 109 38.14 -28.89 -1.63
C GLY A 109 38.23 -28.87 -0.10
N ARG A 110 37.23 -28.26 0.54
CA ARG A 110 37.15 -28.12 2.01
C ARG A 110 35.72 -28.27 2.50
N ALA A 111 35.54 -28.96 3.62
CA ALA A 111 34.30 -28.97 4.40
C ALA A 111 34.57 -28.47 5.81
N GLU A 112 33.52 -28.16 6.57
CA GLU A 112 33.62 -27.70 7.97
C GLU A 112 34.52 -26.45 8.11
N VAL A 113 34.45 -25.58 7.10
CA VAL A 113 35.22 -24.34 7.08
C VAL A 113 34.59 -23.29 7.96
N GLY A 114 35.43 -22.47 8.60
CA GLY A 114 34.99 -21.17 9.09
C GLY A 114 34.87 -20.19 7.93
N ALA A 115 33.81 -19.38 7.88
CA ALA A 115 33.62 -18.38 6.83
C ALA A 115 33.14 -17.04 7.40
N ALA A 116 33.72 -15.94 6.94
CA ALA A 116 33.29 -14.58 7.30
C ALA A 116 33.61 -13.58 6.18
N VAL A 117 33.06 -12.37 6.28
CA VAL A 117 33.22 -11.30 5.28
C VAL A 117 33.75 -10.03 5.94
N ILE A 118 34.72 -9.40 5.29
CA ILE A 118 35.20 -8.05 5.63
C ILE A 118 35.25 -7.23 4.35
N GLY A 119 34.35 -6.25 4.22
CA GLY A 119 34.22 -5.47 2.99
C GLY A 119 33.82 -6.34 1.81
N SER A 120 34.62 -6.33 0.74
CA SER A 120 34.43 -7.19 -0.45
C SER A 120 35.20 -8.53 -0.36
N ASN A 121 35.88 -8.80 0.76
CA ASN A 121 36.68 -10.01 0.93
C ASN A 121 35.95 -11.08 1.74
N ILE A 122 35.90 -12.28 1.20
CA ILE A 122 35.47 -13.50 1.87
C ILE A 122 36.69 -14.20 2.45
N TRP A 123 36.64 -14.56 3.73
CA TRP A 123 37.68 -15.30 4.43
C TRP A 123 37.21 -16.72 4.70
N ILE A 124 37.97 -17.72 4.25
CA ILE A 124 37.73 -19.14 4.53
C ILE A 124 38.86 -19.66 5.40
N VAL A 125 38.51 -20.19 6.57
CA VAL A 125 39.45 -20.53 7.63
C VAL A 125 39.42 -22.04 7.90
N GLY A 126 40.58 -22.68 7.75
CA GLY A 126 40.80 -24.08 8.14
C GLY A 126 39.88 -25.06 7.40
N GLY A 127 39.35 -26.02 8.16
CA GLY A 127 38.42 -27.05 7.67
C GLY A 127 39.10 -28.41 7.45
N THR A 128 38.35 -29.33 6.85
CA THR A 128 38.81 -30.68 6.53
C THR A 128 38.84 -30.94 5.02
N ASP A 129 39.86 -31.67 4.58
CA ASP A 129 40.04 -32.10 3.19
C ASP A 129 39.61 -33.56 2.96
N GLY A 130 39.14 -34.23 4.02
CA GLY A 130 38.66 -35.62 3.96
C GLY A 130 39.78 -36.67 3.87
N THR A 131 41.05 -36.28 3.95
CA THR A 131 42.19 -37.21 3.93
C THR A 131 42.49 -37.76 5.33
N ILE A 132 42.95 -39.01 5.39
CA ILE A 132 43.18 -39.73 6.66
C ILE A 132 44.48 -39.29 7.36
N SER A 133 45.50 -38.82 6.63
CA SER A 133 46.85 -38.56 7.15
C SER A 133 47.04 -37.16 7.75
N ALA A 134 46.27 -36.15 7.33
CA ALA A 134 46.28 -34.80 7.89
C ALA A 134 44.89 -34.15 7.67
N PRO A 135 43.85 -34.62 8.38
CA PRO A 135 42.47 -34.30 8.04
C PRO A 135 42.12 -32.83 8.22
N TYR A 136 42.87 -32.06 9.02
CA TYR A 136 42.56 -30.67 9.36
C TYR A 136 43.58 -29.71 8.78
N GLN A 137 43.09 -28.53 8.41
CA GLN A 137 43.85 -27.56 7.62
C GLN A 137 44.13 -26.31 8.45
N ARG A 138 45.32 -25.73 8.27
CA ARG A 138 45.67 -24.41 8.83
C ARG A 138 45.53 -23.26 7.84
N THR A 139 45.34 -23.59 6.56
CA THR A 139 45.32 -22.61 5.47
C THR A 139 44.12 -21.68 5.60
N VAL A 140 44.36 -20.40 5.28
CA VAL A 140 43.32 -19.37 5.19
C VAL A 140 43.29 -18.85 3.75
N TYR A 141 42.10 -18.85 3.15
CA TYR A 141 41.85 -18.30 1.82
C TYR A 141 41.20 -16.92 1.93
N ARG A 142 41.60 -16.02 1.05
CA ARG A 142 40.91 -14.75 0.80
C ARG A 142 40.31 -14.78 -0.59
N GLY A 143 39.00 -14.61 -0.70
CA GLY A 143 38.28 -14.43 -1.95
C GLY A 143 37.87 -12.97 -2.12
N GLU A 144 38.42 -12.28 -3.11
CA GLU A 144 38.03 -10.90 -3.43
C GLU A 144 36.85 -10.91 -4.41
N VAL A 145 35.74 -10.30 -4.01
CA VAL A 145 34.50 -10.28 -4.81
C VAL A 145 34.42 -9.01 -5.63
N ASN A 146 34.10 -9.14 -6.93
CA ASN A 146 33.71 -8.00 -7.74
C ASN A 146 32.32 -7.50 -7.33
N VAL A 147 32.25 -6.46 -6.51
CA VAL A 147 31.00 -5.90 -5.96
C VAL A 147 30.26 -4.96 -6.91
N ASN A 148 30.79 -4.69 -8.12
CA ASN A 148 30.21 -3.74 -9.07
C ASN A 148 28.97 -4.33 -9.77
N TYR A 149 27.81 -4.25 -9.12
CA TYR A 149 26.56 -4.77 -9.64
C TYR A 149 26.21 -4.18 -11.02
N GLY A 150 25.71 -5.01 -11.93
CA GLY A 150 25.34 -4.60 -13.30
C GLY A 150 26.46 -4.55 -14.32
N GLN A 151 27.72 -4.81 -13.92
CA GLN A 151 28.87 -4.86 -14.83
C GLN A 151 29.26 -6.30 -15.20
N PRO A 152 29.93 -6.53 -16.35
CA PRO A 152 30.52 -7.83 -16.67
C PRO A 152 31.42 -8.34 -15.55
N GLY A 153 31.24 -9.60 -15.16
CA GLY A 153 31.99 -10.22 -14.06
C GLY A 153 31.53 -9.81 -12.65
N ALA A 154 30.39 -9.11 -12.49
CA ALA A 154 29.84 -8.86 -11.16
C ALA A 154 29.64 -10.17 -10.37
N GLY A 155 30.05 -10.15 -9.11
CA GLY A 155 29.95 -11.28 -8.18
C GLY A 155 30.92 -12.44 -8.47
N THR A 156 31.92 -12.30 -9.33
CA THR A 156 32.97 -13.33 -9.46
C THR A 156 33.97 -13.19 -8.30
N ILE A 157 34.53 -14.31 -7.86
CA ILE A 157 35.52 -14.35 -6.77
C ILE A 157 36.93 -14.54 -7.34
N THR A 158 37.91 -13.79 -6.86
CA THR A 158 39.33 -14.06 -7.10
C THR A 158 39.98 -14.59 -5.83
N TRP A 159 40.39 -15.86 -5.84
CA TRP A 159 41.00 -16.51 -4.67
C TRP A 159 42.51 -16.25 -4.58
N THR A 160 42.96 -15.84 -3.40
CA THR A 160 44.37 -15.68 -3.05
C THR A 160 44.69 -16.44 -1.77
N THR A 161 45.92 -16.95 -1.68
CA THR A 161 46.47 -17.52 -0.44
C THR A 161 47.87 -16.98 -0.19
N GLN A 162 48.23 -16.85 1.08
CA GLN A 162 49.59 -16.56 1.50
C GLN A 162 49.93 -17.42 2.72
N THR A 163 51.15 -17.96 2.77
CA THR A 163 51.59 -18.76 3.91
C THR A 163 51.55 -17.96 5.22
N ALA A 164 51.78 -16.65 5.15
CA ALA A 164 51.69 -15.74 6.29
C ALA A 164 50.28 -15.65 6.90
N TRP A 165 49.24 -15.99 6.15
CA TRP A 165 47.84 -15.99 6.62
C TRP A 165 47.44 -17.28 7.32
N ASN A 166 48.27 -18.33 7.27
CA ASN A 166 47.98 -19.59 7.94
C ASN A 166 47.68 -19.36 9.43
N LEU A 167 46.74 -20.13 9.96
CA LEU A 167 46.41 -20.11 11.38
C LEU A 167 47.68 -20.32 12.22
N PRO A 168 47.90 -19.51 13.26
CA PRO A 168 49.04 -19.67 14.16
C PRO A 168 48.87 -20.93 15.01
N ALA A 169 49.99 -21.55 15.35
CA ALA A 169 50.00 -22.65 16.30
C ALA A 169 49.77 -22.12 17.73
N VAL A 170 48.71 -22.59 18.39
CA VAL A 170 48.36 -22.17 19.76
C VAL A 170 47.98 -23.35 20.64
N SER A 171 48.08 -23.15 21.94
CA SER A 171 47.63 -24.14 22.93
C SER A 171 46.09 -24.18 22.97
N HIS A 172 45.52 -25.37 22.81
CA HIS A 172 44.06 -25.59 22.73
C HIS A 172 43.43 -26.06 24.03
N TYR A 173 44.26 -26.36 25.02
CA TYR A 173 43.86 -26.88 26.33
C TYR A 173 44.84 -26.41 27.40
N ASP A 174 44.40 -26.34 28.65
CA ASP A 174 45.23 -25.82 29.74
C ASP A 174 46.18 -26.87 30.33
N THR A 175 45.88 -28.17 30.14
CA THR A 175 46.66 -29.27 30.73
C THR A 175 47.38 -30.13 29.68
N PRO A 176 48.60 -30.62 29.98
CA PRO A 176 49.29 -31.63 29.17
C PRO A 176 48.50 -32.94 29.01
N PRO A 177 48.74 -33.73 27.93
CA PRO A 177 49.58 -33.44 26.76
C PRO A 177 48.91 -32.55 25.70
N PHE A 178 47.68 -32.10 25.96
CA PHE A 178 46.82 -31.41 24.99
C PHE A 178 47.04 -29.89 24.92
N ASN A 179 47.99 -29.38 25.70
CA ASN A 179 48.41 -27.97 25.71
C ASN A 179 49.51 -27.66 24.67
N ASN A 180 49.98 -28.66 23.91
CA ASN A 180 50.94 -28.48 22.82
C ASN A 180 50.35 -27.57 21.72
N PRO A 181 51.11 -26.58 21.20
CA PRO A 181 50.62 -25.71 20.14
C PRO A 181 50.35 -26.42 18.82
N ILE A 182 49.17 -26.22 18.24
CA ILE A 182 48.76 -26.78 16.94
C ILE A 182 48.11 -25.67 16.10
N ALA A 183 48.34 -25.69 14.79
CA ALA A 183 47.77 -24.72 13.87
C ALA A 183 46.47 -25.22 13.22
N GLU A 184 46.51 -26.47 12.77
CA GLU A 184 45.47 -27.15 11.99
C GLU A 184 44.19 -27.38 12.81
N ARG A 185 43.05 -26.95 12.27
CA ARG A 185 41.73 -27.11 12.92
C ARG A 185 40.58 -27.12 11.92
N THR A 186 39.46 -27.76 12.30
CA THR A 186 38.22 -27.82 11.52
C THR A 186 37.02 -27.37 12.37
N ALA A 187 35.88 -27.07 11.73
CA ALA A 187 34.62 -26.71 12.41
C ALA A 187 34.77 -25.58 13.44
N ALA A 188 35.66 -24.64 13.17
CA ALA A 188 35.85 -23.45 14.00
C ALA A 188 34.75 -22.43 13.69
N ALA A 189 34.15 -21.86 14.73
CA ALA A 189 33.22 -20.75 14.55
C ALA A 189 34.06 -19.52 14.14
N THR A 190 33.61 -18.82 13.11
CA THR A 190 34.33 -17.64 12.58
C THR A 190 33.38 -16.48 12.48
N ALA A 191 33.83 -15.31 12.92
CA ALA A 191 33.10 -14.06 12.81
C ALA A 191 34.07 -12.93 12.46
N ALA A 192 33.56 -11.82 11.95
CA ALA A 192 34.40 -10.70 11.58
C ALA A 192 33.73 -9.37 11.91
N LEU A 193 34.56 -8.37 12.24
CA LEU A 193 34.16 -6.98 12.39
C LEU A 193 34.83 -6.14 11.31
N ARG A 194 34.02 -5.49 10.47
CA ARG A 194 34.53 -4.51 9.49
C ARG A 194 34.70 -3.15 10.19
N THR A 195 35.87 -2.54 10.06
CA THR A 195 36.14 -1.20 10.60
C THR A 195 36.04 -0.12 9.53
N SER A 196 36.53 -0.39 8.32
CA SER A 196 36.40 0.51 7.16
C SER A 196 36.78 -0.24 5.88
N GLY A 197 36.19 0.08 4.73
CA GLY A 197 36.63 -0.50 3.45
C GLY A 197 36.76 -2.04 3.51
N ASN A 198 37.96 -2.55 3.25
CA ASN A 198 38.33 -3.98 3.40
C ASN A 198 39.09 -4.30 4.70
N ALA A 199 39.27 -3.32 5.58
CA ALA A 199 39.94 -3.46 6.87
C ALA A 199 38.97 -3.92 7.97
N GLY A 200 39.50 -4.64 8.94
CA GLY A 200 38.72 -5.17 10.05
C GLY A 200 39.47 -6.18 10.91
N TYR A 201 38.70 -6.96 11.67
CA TYR A 201 39.19 -8.01 12.55
C TYR A 201 38.50 -9.33 12.24
N LEU A 202 39.27 -10.40 12.19
CA LEU A 202 38.79 -11.77 12.00
C LEU A 202 38.95 -12.55 13.32
N TYR A 203 37.87 -13.14 13.79
CA TYR A 203 37.83 -13.93 15.03
C TYR A 203 37.64 -15.40 14.69
N VAL A 204 38.49 -16.27 15.22
CA VAL A 204 38.41 -17.73 15.04
C VAL A 204 38.29 -18.39 16.41
N ILE A 205 37.15 -19.02 16.65
CA ILE A 205 36.73 -19.50 17.96
C ILE A 205 36.66 -21.03 17.94
N GLY A 206 37.42 -21.67 18.82
CA GLY A 206 37.38 -23.10 19.04
C GLY A 206 37.80 -23.91 17.80
N GLY A 207 36.96 -24.88 17.44
CA GLY A 207 37.20 -25.88 16.40
C GLY A 207 37.70 -27.21 16.96
N SER A 208 37.63 -28.26 16.13
CA SER A 208 38.20 -29.57 16.45
C SER A 208 39.68 -29.62 16.05
N VAL A 209 40.50 -30.20 16.93
CA VAL A 209 41.93 -30.47 16.70
C VAL A 209 42.27 -31.91 17.05
N ALA A 210 43.31 -32.48 16.44
CA ALA A 210 43.67 -33.89 16.63
C ALA A 210 45.20 -34.12 16.65
N PRO A 211 45.91 -33.83 17.75
CA PRO A 211 47.31 -34.25 17.97
C PRO A 211 47.46 -35.77 18.25
N GLY A 212 46.44 -36.56 17.92
CA GLY A 212 46.28 -37.96 18.29
C GLY A 212 44.80 -38.33 18.30
N ASN A 213 44.08 -37.92 19.36
CA ASN A 213 42.62 -38.01 19.45
C ASN A 213 41.97 -36.65 19.14
N THR A 214 40.79 -36.65 18.51
CA THR A 214 40.03 -35.43 18.24
C THR A 214 39.42 -34.86 19.52
N PHE A 215 39.59 -33.56 19.77
CA PHE A 215 38.92 -32.84 20.84
C PHE A 215 38.57 -31.39 20.44
N SER A 216 37.69 -30.74 21.21
CA SER A 216 37.24 -29.37 20.97
C SER A 216 38.22 -28.38 21.59
N SER A 217 38.65 -27.38 20.82
CA SER A 217 39.57 -26.33 21.24
C SER A 217 38.90 -25.26 22.11
N ASN A 218 39.61 -24.76 23.12
CA ASN A 218 39.19 -23.59 23.91
C ASN A 218 39.77 -22.25 23.42
N SER A 219 40.62 -22.26 22.38
CA SER A 219 41.32 -21.06 21.91
C SER A 219 40.44 -20.11 21.09
N VAL A 220 40.70 -18.81 21.22
CA VAL A 220 40.09 -17.73 20.44
C VAL A 220 41.22 -16.87 19.87
N LEU A 221 41.30 -16.83 18.54
CA LEU A 221 42.31 -16.09 17.79
C LEU A 221 41.72 -14.80 17.21
N VAL A 222 42.57 -13.78 17.13
CA VAL A 222 42.23 -12.49 16.49
C VAL A 222 43.28 -12.20 15.42
N GLY A 223 42.81 -11.92 14.21
CA GLY A 223 43.63 -11.46 13.11
C GLY A 223 43.24 -10.06 12.67
N ASP A 224 44.24 -9.21 12.47
CA ASP A 224 44.11 -7.85 11.96
C ASP A 224 44.13 -7.89 10.42
N VAL A 225 43.11 -7.31 9.80
CA VAL A 225 43.02 -7.18 8.34
C VAL A 225 43.19 -5.71 7.97
N ASP A 226 44.23 -5.42 7.19
CA ASP A 226 44.50 -4.06 6.71
C ASP A 226 43.57 -3.66 5.55
N ALA A 227 43.64 -2.40 5.12
CA ALA A 227 42.83 -1.89 4.02
C ALA A 227 43.11 -2.55 2.65
N ALA A 228 44.29 -3.14 2.47
CA ALA A 228 44.66 -3.93 1.29
C ALA A 228 44.18 -5.39 1.39
N GLY A 229 43.55 -5.76 2.50
CA GLY A 229 43.06 -7.11 2.77
C GLY A 229 44.16 -8.10 3.16
N ASN A 230 45.30 -7.66 3.69
CA ASN A 230 46.31 -8.56 4.23
C ASN A 230 45.97 -8.91 5.68
N LEU A 231 46.04 -10.19 6.01
CA LEU A 231 45.78 -10.71 7.35
C LEU A 231 47.08 -10.88 8.14
N THR A 232 47.11 -10.34 9.36
CA THR A 232 48.18 -10.58 10.35
C THR A 232 47.58 -11.11 11.63
N TRP A 233 48.03 -12.28 12.09
CA TRP A 233 47.58 -12.85 13.37
C TRP A 233 48.29 -12.17 14.54
N ARG A 234 47.54 -11.86 15.61
CA ARG A 234 48.13 -11.30 16.82
C ARG A 234 49.02 -12.30 17.54
N ALA A 235 50.19 -11.82 17.96
CA ALA A 235 51.22 -12.65 18.63
C ALA A 235 51.02 -12.82 20.15
N SER A 236 50.11 -12.04 20.77
CA SER A 236 49.79 -12.14 22.20
C SER A 236 49.15 -13.48 22.56
N GLN A 237 49.12 -13.84 23.86
CA GLN A 237 48.39 -15.04 24.29
C GLN A 237 46.95 -15.02 23.76
N PRO A 238 46.46 -16.12 23.18
CA PRO A 238 45.11 -16.17 22.64
C PRO A 238 44.09 -16.02 23.77
N TYR A 239 42.99 -15.34 23.49
CA TYR A 239 41.82 -15.38 24.37
C TYR A 239 41.34 -16.84 24.48
N ARG A 240 40.63 -17.16 25.57
CA ARG A 240 40.10 -18.51 25.79
C ARG A 240 38.62 -18.49 26.12
N LEU A 241 37.91 -19.53 25.72
CA LEU A 241 36.53 -19.80 26.16
C LEU A 241 36.49 -20.08 27.67
N PRO A 242 35.38 -19.81 28.38
CA PRO A 242 35.28 -19.96 29.84
C PRO A 242 35.77 -21.31 30.39
N THR A 243 36.29 -21.34 31.61
CA THR A 243 36.77 -22.58 32.26
C THR A 243 35.68 -23.65 32.42
N SER A 244 34.42 -23.24 32.51
CA SER A 244 33.25 -24.14 32.51
C SER A 244 33.06 -24.90 31.19
N ILE A 245 33.77 -24.50 30.13
CA ILE A 245 33.77 -25.17 28.83
C ILE A 245 35.21 -25.53 28.46
N THR A 246 35.45 -26.84 28.35
CA THR A 246 36.74 -27.41 27.97
C THR A 246 37.13 -27.13 26.52
N GLY A 247 36.16 -26.77 25.67
CA GLY A 247 36.33 -26.31 24.29
C GLY A 247 35.02 -26.40 23.51
N LEU A 248 34.96 -25.79 22.32
CA LEU A 248 33.81 -25.85 21.43
C LEU A 248 34.23 -26.14 19.99
N ASP A 249 33.53 -27.07 19.34
CA ASP A 249 33.52 -27.24 17.89
C ASP A 249 32.09 -27.17 17.37
N SER A 250 31.91 -26.90 16.07
CA SER A 250 30.56 -26.83 15.46
C SER A 250 29.63 -25.82 16.15
N ALA A 251 30.20 -24.81 16.80
CA ALA A 251 29.49 -23.64 17.30
C ALA A 251 29.27 -22.63 16.16
N SER A 252 28.35 -21.70 16.37
CA SER A 252 28.11 -20.61 15.42
C SER A 252 28.50 -19.30 16.10
N ALA A 253 29.08 -18.37 15.36
CA ALA A 253 29.49 -17.08 15.89
C ALA A 253 29.11 -15.95 14.95
N PHE A 254 28.84 -14.78 15.52
CA PHE A 254 28.60 -13.57 14.77
C PHE A 254 29.09 -12.35 15.57
N VAL A 255 29.40 -11.28 14.86
CA VAL A 255 29.62 -9.96 15.46
C VAL A 255 28.44 -9.09 15.10
N HIS A 256 27.93 -8.35 16.08
CA HIS A 256 26.86 -7.37 15.86
C HIS A 256 27.26 -6.01 16.43
N THR A 257 27.12 -4.97 15.62
CA THR A 257 27.22 -3.58 16.09
C THR A 257 25.82 -3.08 16.40
N THR A 258 25.58 -2.83 17.68
CA THR A 258 24.29 -2.39 18.21
C THR A 258 23.91 -0.99 17.74
N THR A 259 22.64 -0.64 17.92
CA THR A 259 22.11 0.71 17.69
C THR A 259 22.78 1.80 18.53
N ALA A 260 23.45 1.45 19.65
CA ALA A 260 24.28 2.37 20.43
C ALA A 260 25.72 2.53 19.87
N GLY A 261 26.06 1.86 18.76
CA GLY A 261 27.38 1.92 18.14
C GLY A 261 28.44 1.02 18.79
N ARG A 262 28.05 0.14 19.71
CA ARG A 262 28.96 -0.81 20.39
C ARG A 262 28.94 -2.17 19.69
N SER A 263 30.11 -2.77 19.49
CA SER A 263 30.25 -4.06 18.82
C SER A 263 30.46 -5.19 19.81
N PHE A 264 29.80 -6.32 19.61
CA PHE A 264 29.89 -7.50 20.48
C PHE A 264 30.12 -8.76 19.66
N LEU A 265 30.95 -9.68 20.17
CA LEU A 265 31.13 -11.02 19.64
C LEU A 265 30.23 -11.99 20.40
N TYR A 266 29.46 -12.80 19.67
CA TYR A 266 28.58 -13.83 20.21
C TYR A 266 29.00 -15.22 19.73
N VAL A 267 28.98 -16.21 20.63
CA VAL A 267 29.27 -17.62 20.36
C VAL A 267 28.11 -18.48 20.87
N VAL A 268 27.43 -19.15 19.95
CA VAL A 268 26.18 -19.88 20.20
C VAL A 268 26.41 -21.39 20.13
N GLY A 269 26.08 -22.08 21.23
CA GLY A 269 26.04 -23.54 21.25
C GLY A 269 27.41 -24.19 21.03
N GLY A 270 27.40 -25.33 20.34
CA GLY A 270 28.59 -26.12 20.00
C GLY A 270 28.71 -27.43 20.77
N ARG A 271 29.56 -28.31 20.26
CA ARG A 271 29.90 -29.60 20.85
C ARG A 271 31.14 -29.46 21.73
N LYS A 272 31.09 -30.08 22.91
CA LYS A 272 32.15 -30.11 23.92
C LYS A 272 32.72 -31.53 23.99
N THR A 273 33.82 -31.78 23.31
CA THR A 273 34.58 -33.03 23.46
C THR A 273 35.75 -32.78 24.39
N THR A 274 35.76 -33.47 25.54
CA THR A 274 36.84 -33.32 26.53
C THR A 274 38.06 -34.10 26.13
N ALA A 275 39.24 -33.51 26.31
CA ALA A 275 40.51 -34.18 26.15
C ALA A 275 40.69 -35.24 27.26
N SER A 276 40.52 -36.52 26.92
CA SER A 276 40.71 -37.65 27.83
C SER A 276 41.71 -38.62 27.22
N ILE A 277 42.60 -39.15 28.08
CA ILE A 277 43.62 -40.15 27.73
C ILE A 277 43.03 -41.55 27.45
N SER A 278 41.76 -41.79 27.74
CA SER A 278 41.13 -43.11 27.56
C SER A 278 39.89 -43.09 26.68
N PHE A 279 38.98 -42.10 26.80
CA PHE A 279 37.81 -41.93 25.91
C PHE A 279 37.30 -40.48 25.92
N PRO A 280 37.11 -39.80 24.77
CA PRO A 280 36.54 -38.46 24.74
C PRO A 280 35.05 -38.48 25.14
N VAL A 281 34.69 -37.78 26.22
CA VAL A 281 33.29 -37.56 26.59
C VAL A 281 32.77 -36.41 25.73
N THR A 282 31.65 -36.65 25.04
CA THR A 282 30.97 -35.64 24.22
C THR A 282 29.75 -35.12 24.96
N THR A 283 29.75 -33.82 25.26
CA THR A 283 28.58 -33.10 25.75
C THR A 283 28.27 -31.93 24.80
N PHE A 284 27.14 -31.25 24.98
CA PHE A 284 26.72 -30.15 24.12
C PHE A 284 26.51 -28.87 24.94
N SER A 285 26.76 -27.72 24.33
CA SER A 285 26.55 -26.43 24.97
C SER A 285 25.11 -25.99 24.87
N ASN A 286 24.61 -25.44 25.98
CA ASN A 286 23.31 -24.81 26.10
C ASN A 286 23.41 -23.30 26.35
N GLN A 287 24.57 -22.70 26.05
CA GLN A 287 24.85 -21.31 26.37
C GLN A 287 25.18 -20.50 25.11
N VAL A 288 24.89 -19.20 25.20
CA VAL A 288 25.43 -18.17 24.32
C VAL A 288 26.43 -17.36 25.13
N PHE A 289 27.68 -17.33 24.68
CA PHE A 289 28.73 -16.49 25.26
C PHE A 289 28.83 -15.18 24.50
N TYR A 290 29.09 -14.10 25.21
CA TYR A 290 29.30 -12.80 24.57
C TYR A 290 30.28 -11.92 25.32
N THR A 291 30.91 -11.03 24.57
CA THR A 291 31.81 -10.00 25.08
C THR A 291 31.86 -8.82 24.13
N GLU A 292 32.14 -7.64 24.67
CA GLU A 292 32.32 -6.43 23.88
C GLU A 292 33.66 -6.47 23.13
N ILE A 293 33.67 -5.88 21.95
CA ILE A 293 34.85 -5.64 21.14
C ILE A 293 35.21 -4.17 21.26
N ASP A 294 36.42 -3.86 21.72
CA ASP A 294 36.89 -2.48 21.79
C ASP A 294 37.23 -1.92 20.39
N ALA A 295 37.54 -0.61 20.32
CA ALA A 295 37.89 0.05 19.05
C ALA A 295 39.14 -0.54 18.37
N GLY A 296 40.00 -1.22 19.13
CA GLY A 296 41.19 -1.91 18.64
C GLY A 296 40.94 -3.38 18.30
N GLY A 297 39.70 -3.88 18.34
CA GLY A 297 39.38 -5.28 18.06
C GLY A 297 39.78 -6.26 19.18
N ASN A 298 40.09 -5.77 20.38
CA ASN A 298 40.31 -6.63 21.55
C ASN A 298 38.97 -7.05 22.16
N LEU A 299 38.96 -8.24 22.77
CA LEU A 299 37.82 -8.72 23.52
C LEU A 299 37.89 -8.20 24.96
N ALA A 300 36.85 -7.51 25.41
CA ALA A 300 36.74 -6.95 26.75
C ALA A 300 36.43 -8.04 27.80
N LEU A 301 37.35 -8.98 27.95
CA LEU A 301 37.28 -10.08 28.92
C LEU A 301 37.93 -9.68 30.25
N GLY A 302 37.68 -10.49 31.29
CA GLY A 302 38.38 -10.34 32.56
C GLY A 302 39.91 -10.46 32.43
N ALA A 303 40.65 -10.11 33.48
CA ALA A 303 42.12 -10.12 33.50
C ALA A 303 42.77 -11.48 33.15
N ASP A 304 41.99 -12.57 33.19
CA ASP A 304 42.37 -13.92 32.80
C ASP A 304 42.20 -14.20 31.30
N ASN A 305 41.75 -13.23 30.50
CA ASN A 305 41.39 -13.35 29.09
C ASN A 305 40.39 -14.49 28.81
N ARG A 306 39.55 -14.83 29.80
CA ARG A 306 38.70 -16.02 29.79
C ARG A 306 37.34 -15.85 30.51
N THR A 307 37.13 -14.74 31.21
CA THR A 307 35.83 -14.45 31.83
C THR A 307 34.85 -13.83 30.82
N TRP A 308 33.92 -14.64 30.32
CA TRP A 308 32.87 -14.21 29.38
C TRP A 308 31.53 -13.98 30.09
N ASN A 309 30.71 -13.09 29.54
CA ASN A 309 29.29 -13.08 29.87
C ASN A 309 28.58 -14.26 29.17
N SER A 310 27.51 -14.76 29.78
CA SER A 310 26.74 -15.86 29.19
C SER A 310 25.25 -15.79 29.52
N VAL A 311 24.43 -16.32 28.62
CA VAL A 311 23.02 -16.60 28.85
C VAL A 311 22.72 -18.04 28.44
N THR A 312 21.77 -18.69 29.14
CA THR A 312 21.33 -20.05 28.80
C THR A 312 20.25 -20.00 27.71
N LEU A 313 20.25 -20.98 26.80
CA LEU A 313 19.19 -21.18 25.82
C LEU A 313 17.87 -21.53 26.54
N PRO A 314 16.69 -21.16 26.00
CA PRO A 314 15.40 -21.50 26.60
C PRO A 314 15.16 -23.02 26.61
N ALA A 315 15.37 -23.67 27.76
CA ALA A 315 15.37 -25.13 27.88
C ALA A 315 14.06 -25.81 27.43
N ALA A 316 12.92 -25.12 27.55
CA ALA A 316 11.62 -25.61 27.10
C ALA A 316 11.49 -25.70 25.56
N GLN A 317 12.31 -24.95 24.83
CA GLN A 317 12.29 -24.90 23.36
C GLN A 317 13.51 -25.62 22.77
N MET A 318 14.70 -25.40 23.35
CA MET A 318 15.95 -25.99 22.89
C MET A 318 16.95 -26.03 24.05
N SER A 319 17.23 -27.23 24.58
CA SER A 319 18.07 -27.40 25.77
C SER A 319 19.57 -27.41 25.48
N GLN A 320 20.01 -27.69 24.26
CA GLN A 320 21.40 -27.64 23.79
C GLN A 320 21.43 -27.68 22.25
N VAL A 321 22.46 -27.11 21.62
CA VAL A 321 22.52 -27.05 20.14
C VAL A 321 23.95 -27.03 19.61
N PHE A 322 24.18 -27.69 18.47
CA PHE A 322 25.40 -27.56 17.64
C PHE A 322 25.05 -27.71 16.15
N ASN A 323 25.97 -27.33 15.25
CA ASN A 323 25.71 -27.31 13.79
C ASN A 323 24.45 -26.49 13.42
N THR A 324 24.20 -25.41 14.17
CA THR A 324 23.10 -24.46 13.96
C THR A 324 23.55 -23.34 13.02
N ALA A 325 22.60 -22.62 12.44
CA ALA A 325 22.89 -21.37 11.76
C ALA A 325 22.40 -20.20 12.59
N VAL A 326 23.04 -19.04 12.44
CA VAL A 326 22.65 -17.80 13.13
C VAL A 326 22.67 -16.64 12.15
N THR A 327 21.76 -15.69 12.36
CA THR A 327 21.80 -14.37 11.72
C THR A 327 21.54 -13.31 12.77
N ALA A 328 22.06 -12.11 12.55
CA ALA A 328 21.81 -10.96 13.40
C ALA A 328 21.64 -9.72 12.54
N ALA A 329 20.72 -8.85 12.93
CA ALA A 329 20.49 -7.56 12.28
C ALA A 329 19.73 -6.61 13.21
N THR A 330 19.72 -5.34 12.85
CA THR A 330 18.86 -4.33 13.45
C THR A 330 17.59 -4.23 12.61
N TYR A 331 16.43 -4.35 13.27
CA TYR A 331 15.11 -4.23 12.63
C TYR A 331 14.38 -3.02 13.20
N THR A 332 13.57 -2.36 12.37
CA THR A 332 12.77 -1.20 12.80
C THR A 332 11.31 -1.60 12.82
N ARG A 333 10.66 -1.43 13.97
CA ARG A 333 9.23 -1.68 14.11
C ARG A 333 8.46 -0.58 13.40
N PHE A 334 7.47 -1.03 12.67
CA PHE A 334 6.54 -0.19 11.96
C PHE A 334 5.45 0.36 12.90
N GLY A 335 5.09 1.63 12.71
CA GLY A 335 4.12 2.35 13.53
C GLY A 335 4.78 3.25 14.58
N ASP A 336 5.69 2.73 15.39
CA ASP A 336 6.41 3.50 16.44
C ASP A 336 7.86 3.85 16.09
N GLY A 337 8.43 3.24 15.04
CA GLY A 337 9.81 3.48 14.60
C GLY A 337 10.87 2.89 15.52
N VAL A 338 10.50 2.04 16.48
CA VAL A 338 11.42 1.47 17.47
C VAL A 338 12.42 0.54 16.78
N ARG A 339 13.72 0.81 16.95
CA ARG A 339 14.79 -0.06 16.46
C ARG A 339 15.15 -1.10 17.52
N GLN A 340 15.27 -2.35 17.10
CA GLN A 340 15.70 -3.45 17.95
C GLN A 340 16.83 -4.24 17.28
N ASP A 341 17.85 -4.55 18.07
CA ASP A 341 18.95 -5.42 17.69
C ASP A 341 18.55 -6.87 18.02
N ILE A 342 18.47 -7.73 17.00
CA ILE A 342 17.89 -9.07 17.11
C ILE A 342 18.82 -10.08 16.45
N PHE A 343 18.95 -11.25 17.04
CA PHE A 343 19.52 -12.41 16.37
C PHE A 343 18.58 -13.62 16.46
N PHE A 344 18.76 -14.53 15.52
CA PHE A 344 18.00 -15.77 15.45
C PHE A 344 18.95 -16.98 15.43
N VAL A 345 18.50 -18.08 16.03
CA VAL A 345 19.18 -19.38 16.01
C VAL A 345 18.28 -20.36 15.29
N TYR A 346 18.77 -20.99 14.23
CA TYR A 346 17.97 -21.84 13.35
C TYR A 346 18.40 -23.30 13.42
N GLY A 347 17.47 -24.15 13.83
CA GLY A 347 17.66 -25.60 13.88
C GLY A 347 18.97 -26.02 14.55
N GLY A 348 19.59 -27.05 13.99
CA GLY A 348 20.80 -27.69 14.51
C GLY A 348 20.51 -29.06 15.08
N GLN A 349 21.50 -29.61 15.77
CA GLN A 349 21.39 -30.89 16.47
C GLN A 349 21.30 -30.66 17.97
N THR A 350 20.31 -31.27 18.63
CA THR A 350 20.13 -31.21 20.09
C THR A 350 20.81 -32.37 20.80
N ASN A 351 21.28 -33.38 20.06
CA ASN A 351 22.21 -34.41 20.51
C ASN A 351 22.83 -35.08 19.26
N ALA A 352 23.61 -36.16 19.44
CA ALA A 352 24.29 -36.83 18.34
C ALA A 352 23.34 -37.38 17.24
N THR A 353 22.08 -37.69 17.58
CA THR A 353 21.13 -38.39 16.71
C THR A 353 19.83 -37.63 16.46
N THR A 354 19.68 -36.41 17.00
CA THR A 354 18.43 -35.64 16.93
C THR A 354 18.72 -34.25 16.38
N ALA A 355 18.09 -33.92 15.25
CA ALA A 355 18.02 -32.57 14.71
C ALA A 355 16.71 -31.90 15.15
N THR A 356 16.69 -30.57 15.19
CA THR A 356 15.50 -29.79 15.57
C THR A 356 15.11 -28.78 14.48
N PRO A 357 13.81 -28.55 14.24
CA PRO A 357 13.35 -27.45 13.39
C PRO A 357 13.19 -26.12 14.17
N THR A 358 13.41 -26.12 15.49
CA THR A 358 13.12 -24.96 16.34
C THR A 358 13.93 -23.73 15.92
N VAL A 359 13.28 -22.56 15.96
CA VAL A 359 13.93 -21.26 15.81
C VAL A 359 13.78 -20.44 17.08
N LEU A 360 14.89 -19.90 17.58
CA LEU A 360 14.92 -19.01 18.74
C LEU A 360 15.14 -17.57 18.30
N LYS A 361 14.55 -16.62 19.04
CA LYS A 361 14.75 -15.18 18.87
C LYS A 361 15.40 -14.60 20.13
N GLY A 362 16.58 -14.02 20.00
CA GLY A 362 17.24 -13.27 21.05
C GLY A 362 17.24 -11.78 20.75
N LEU A 363 16.79 -10.97 21.72
CA LEU A 363 16.95 -9.53 21.72
C LEU A 363 18.29 -9.16 22.35
N ILE A 364 19.02 -8.26 21.71
CA ILE A 364 20.30 -7.73 22.19
C ILE A 364 20.05 -6.36 22.84
N ASP A 365 20.43 -6.22 24.09
CA ASP A 365 20.45 -4.91 24.75
C ASP A 365 21.52 -4.03 24.09
N PRO A 366 21.16 -2.86 23.56
CA PRO A 366 22.08 -2.06 22.75
C PRO A 366 23.26 -1.52 23.56
N ASN A 367 23.11 -1.37 24.88
CA ASN A 367 24.15 -0.80 25.72
C ASN A 367 25.10 -1.86 26.27
N SER A 368 24.60 -3.03 26.65
CA SER A 368 25.38 -4.06 27.36
C SER A 368 25.69 -5.29 26.51
N GLY A 369 25.00 -5.47 25.37
CA GLY A 369 25.06 -6.70 24.58
C GLY A 369 24.36 -7.89 25.24
N ALA A 370 23.70 -7.68 26.38
CA ALA A 370 22.99 -8.73 27.09
C ALA A 370 21.80 -9.27 26.27
N ILE A 371 21.56 -10.57 26.36
CA ILE A 371 20.55 -11.25 25.56
C ILE A 371 19.30 -11.53 26.39
N THR A 372 18.13 -11.19 25.85
CA THR A 372 16.83 -11.61 26.38
C THR A 372 16.08 -12.45 25.34
N TRP A 373 15.58 -13.62 25.74
CA TRP A 373 14.85 -14.51 24.85
C TRP A 373 13.37 -14.14 24.74
N GLN A 374 12.83 -14.22 23.52
CA GLN A 374 11.41 -14.00 23.23
C GLN A 374 10.88 -15.07 22.28
N ASN A 375 9.55 -15.12 22.14
CA ASN A 375 8.91 -15.90 21.09
C ASN A 375 9.37 -15.41 19.71
N SER A 376 9.70 -16.37 18.85
CA SER A 376 10.21 -16.13 17.52
C SER A 376 9.12 -15.92 16.47
N SER A 377 7.84 -16.11 16.80
CA SER A 377 6.69 -15.79 15.94
C SER A 377 5.44 -15.43 16.75
N SER A 378 4.46 -14.79 16.11
CA SER A 378 3.12 -14.61 16.66
C SER A 378 2.44 -15.97 16.90
N GLY A 379 2.08 -16.26 18.16
CA GLY A 379 1.44 -17.53 18.55
C GLY A 379 2.39 -18.66 18.99
N GLY A 380 3.68 -18.41 19.19
CA GLY A 380 4.59 -19.35 19.86
C GLY A 380 5.98 -19.47 19.22
N PRO A 381 6.72 -20.56 19.52
CA PRO A 381 8.01 -20.82 18.89
C PRO A 381 7.84 -21.00 17.38
N ALA A 382 8.69 -20.34 16.60
CA ALA A 382 8.81 -20.56 15.16
C ALA A 382 9.54 -21.87 14.86
N SER A 383 9.28 -22.44 13.70
CA SER A 383 9.95 -23.66 13.22
C SER A 383 10.27 -23.58 11.73
N THR A 384 11.40 -24.16 11.35
CA THR A 384 11.70 -24.50 9.96
C THR A 384 10.80 -25.66 9.50
N VAL A 385 10.58 -25.78 8.18
CA VAL A 385 9.74 -26.85 7.61
C VAL A 385 10.32 -28.23 7.91
N ASP A 386 11.64 -28.36 7.79
CA ASP A 386 12.39 -29.58 8.07
C ASP A 386 13.34 -29.36 9.26
N ALA A 387 13.73 -30.43 9.97
CA ALA A 387 14.73 -30.35 11.03
C ALA A 387 16.15 -30.23 10.44
N LEU A 388 16.63 -29.01 10.22
CA LEU A 388 17.88 -28.73 9.52
C LEU A 388 19.08 -28.69 10.47
N ASN A 389 20.24 -29.17 10.01
CA ASN A 389 21.53 -28.93 10.66
C ASN A 389 22.65 -28.87 9.62
N ARG A 390 23.85 -28.42 10.04
CA ARG A 390 25.04 -28.30 9.17
C ARG A 390 24.75 -27.42 7.94
N HIS A 391 23.86 -26.46 8.13
CA HIS A 391 23.42 -25.48 7.15
C HIS A 391 24.00 -24.12 7.52
N GLY A 392 23.98 -23.18 6.58
CA GLY A 392 24.25 -21.78 6.87
C GLY A 392 22.99 -20.94 6.78
N ALA A 393 23.09 -19.69 7.22
CA ALA A 393 22.02 -18.71 7.08
C ALA A 393 22.59 -17.34 6.74
N VAL A 394 21.84 -16.56 5.97
CA VAL A 394 22.15 -15.16 5.68
C VAL A 394 20.88 -14.34 5.83
N ALA A 395 21.04 -13.10 6.31
CA ALA A 395 19.95 -12.14 6.38
C ALA A 395 20.29 -10.92 5.52
N PHE A 396 19.29 -10.39 4.82
CA PHE A 396 19.42 -9.18 4.01
C PHE A 396 18.07 -8.49 3.92
N ASP A 397 18.03 -7.19 4.25
CA ASP A 397 16.85 -6.34 4.08
C ASP A 397 15.55 -6.94 4.65
N GLY A 398 15.58 -7.33 5.93
CA GLY A 398 14.42 -7.96 6.60
C GLY A 398 14.19 -9.44 6.27
N SER A 399 14.77 -9.94 5.17
CA SER A 399 14.64 -11.32 4.73
C SER A 399 15.72 -12.22 5.32
N ILE A 400 15.38 -13.49 5.53
CA ILE A 400 16.25 -14.53 6.09
C ILE A 400 16.24 -15.71 5.14
N TYR A 401 17.43 -16.25 4.87
CA TYR A 401 17.63 -17.40 4.02
C TYR A 401 18.39 -18.48 4.77
N LEU A 402 17.84 -19.68 4.81
CA LEU A 402 18.53 -20.89 5.28
C LEU A 402 19.07 -21.61 4.05
N VAL A 403 20.36 -21.85 4.03
CA VAL A 403 21.05 -22.35 2.84
C VAL A 403 21.63 -23.73 3.12
N SER A 404 21.14 -24.70 2.34
CA SER A 404 21.59 -26.07 2.32
C SER A 404 21.55 -26.80 3.67
N GLY A 405 22.37 -27.83 3.85
CA GLY A 405 22.45 -28.65 5.07
C GLY A 405 21.72 -29.99 5.01
N ALA A 406 21.82 -30.73 6.11
CA ALA A 406 21.23 -32.06 6.29
C ALA A 406 19.81 -31.95 6.85
N ILE A 407 18.93 -32.85 6.38
CA ILE A 407 17.56 -33.03 6.88
C ILE A 407 17.57 -34.16 7.92
N GLY A 408 17.10 -33.87 9.12
CA GLY A 408 17.20 -34.81 10.24
C GLY A 408 18.65 -35.04 10.66
N ALA A 409 18.92 -36.06 11.46
CA ALA A 409 20.28 -36.33 11.92
C ALA A 409 21.18 -37.04 10.89
N ASN A 410 20.62 -37.46 9.75
CA ASN A 410 21.33 -38.30 8.77
C ASN A 410 21.88 -37.45 7.61
N PRO A 411 23.20 -37.46 7.32
CA PRO A 411 23.80 -36.62 6.29
C PRO A 411 23.40 -36.96 4.83
N GLY A 412 22.71 -38.08 4.58
CA GLY A 412 22.32 -38.51 3.24
C GLY A 412 21.15 -37.73 2.62
N ALA A 413 20.22 -37.23 3.46
CA ALA A 413 19.14 -36.36 3.01
C ALA A 413 19.57 -34.90 3.18
N ARG A 414 19.55 -34.11 2.10
CA ARG A 414 20.02 -32.72 2.10
C ARG A 414 19.01 -31.80 1.46
N THR A 415 18.99 -30.55 1.92
CA THR A 415 18.24 -29.50 1.27
C THR A 415 19.05 -28.94 0.11
N ARG A 416 18.44 -28.97 -1.08
CA ARG A 416 19.10 -28.48 -2.30
C ARG A 416 18.84 -27.00 -2.52
N ASN A 417 17.67 -26.49 -2.14
CA ASN A 417 17.22 -25.17 -2.57
C ASN A 417 16.98 -24.15 -1.44
N GLY A 418 17.33 -24.51 -0.19
CA GLY A 418 17.22 -23.60 0.95
C GLY A 418 15.77 -23.22 1.31
N TYR A 419 15.63 -22.35 2.31
CA TYR A 419 14.36 -21.82 2.79
C TYR A 419 14.45 -20.30 2.90
N ALA A 420 13.33 -19.62 2.70
CA ALA A 420 13.22 -18.19 2.89
C ALA A 420 12.11 -17.84 3.89
N THR A 421 12.35 -16.80 4.68
CA THR A 421 11.36 -16.13 5.52
C THR A 421 11.72 -14.65 5.64
N TYR A 422 10.94 -13.90 6.40
CA TYR A 422 11.20 -12.50 6.71
C TYR A 422 10.75 -12.17 8.13
N VAL A 423 11.29 -11.08 8.66
CA VAL A 423 10.87 -10.50 9.94
C VAL A 423 9.66 -9.60 9.70
N ASP A 424 8.56 -9.90 10.37
CA ASP A 424 7.35 -9.08 10.39
C ASP A 424 7.69 -7.72 11.05
N PRO A 425 7.60 -6.60 10.32
CA PRO A 425 7.93 -5.28 10.85
C PRO A 425 6.96 -4.79 11.93
N THR A 426 5.79 -5.41 12.11
CA THR A 426 4.78 -5.00 13.10
C THR A 426 5.17 -5.42 14.51
N ASP A 427 5.60 -6.67 14.66
CA ASP A 427 5.94 -7.26 15.97
C ASP A 427 7.42 -7.66 16.11
N LEU A 428 8.18 -7.51 15.03
CA LEU A 428 9.59 -7.89 14.93
C LEU A 428 9.84 -9.37 15.20
N THR A 429 8.89 -10.23 14.87
CA THR A 429 9.01 -11.70 14.92
C THR A 429 9.11 -12.29 13.51
N LEU A 430 9.44 -13.58 13.38
CA LEU A 430 9.32 -14.23 12.07
C LEU A 430 7.86 -14.35 11.69
N TYR A 431 7.57 -13.97 10.45
CA TYR A 431 6.23 -14.14 9.92
C TYR A 431 5.79 -15.60 10.01
N ARG A 432 4.52 -15.81 10.36
CA ARG A 432 3.84 -17.10 10.35
C ARG A 432 2.68 -17.01 9.39
N ASP A 433 2.71 -17.84 8.35
CA ASP A 433 1.57 -17.99 7.45
C ASP A 433 0.38 -18.55 8.26
N PRO A 434 -0.73 -17.81 8.38
CA PRO A 434 -1.85 -18.23 9.20
C PRO A 434 -2.61 -19.43 8.61
N ILE A 435 -2.48 -19.69 7.30
CA ILE A 435 -3.16 -20.79 6.61
C ILE A 435 -2.29 -22.04 6.62
N ALA A 436 -1.04 -21.90 6.18
CA ALA A 436 -0.11 -23.02 6.09
C ALA A 436 0.55 -23.35 7.44
N ASN A 437 0.39 -22.50 8.45
CA ASN A 437 1.01 -22.59 9.77
C ASN A 437 2.54 -22.85 9.70
N THR A 438 3.20 -22.21 8.72
CA THR A 438 4.66 -22.30 8.51
C THR A 438 5.29 -20.93 8.64
N ASN A 439 6.52 -20.90 9.15
CA ASN A 439 7.34 -19.69 9.18
C ASN A 439 8.28 -19.58 7.98
N PHE A 440 8.55 -20.69 7.30
CA PHE A 440 9.52 -20.76 6.22
C PHE A 440 8.89 -21.30 4.95
N TYR A 441 9.19 -20.65 3.84
CA TYR A 441 8.86 -21.13 2.51
C TYR A 441 10.02 -21.95 1.99
N LYS A 442 9.72 -23.19 1.61
CA LYS A 442 10.66 -24.09 0.98
C LYS A 442 10.63 -23.87 -0.52
N ASP A 443 11.78 -23.60 -1.12
CA ASP A 443 11.93 -23.47 -2.57
C ASP A 443 12.07 -24.88 -3.19
N GLU A 444 11.04 -25.73 -3.11
CA GLU A 444 11.09 -27.01 -3.84
C GLU A 444 10.71 -26.80 -5.31
N PRO A 445 11.38 -27.48 -6.26
CA PRO A 445 10.88 -27.50 -7.63
C PRO A 445 9.46 -28.06 -7.58
N PRO A 446 8.45 -27.40 -8.19
CA PRO A 446 7.14 -28.00 -8.30
C PRO A 446 7.30 -29.34 -9.00
N SER A 447 6.79 -30.39 -8.36
CA SER A 447 6.75 -31.73 -8.94
C SER A 447 6.10 -31.66 -10.32
N SER A 448 6.90 -31.93 -11.35
CA SER A 448 6.53 -32.42 -12.69
C SER A 448 5.93 -31.49 -13.78
N SER A 449 5.72 -30.18 -13.62
CA SER A 449 5.18 -29.39 -14.76
C SER A 449 5.56 -27.91 -14.90
N GLY A 450 6.47 -27.37 -14.08
CA GLY A 450 6.81 -25.95 -14.18
C GLY A 450 8.15 -25.55 -13.58
N ALA A 451 9.15 -26.44 -13.62
CA ALA A 451 10.47 -26.10 -13.12
C ALA A 451 11.04 -24.92 -13.92
N LEU A 452 11.23 -23.77 -13.27
CA LEU A 452 12.25 -22.84 -13.74
C LEU A 452 13.55 -23.66 -13.84
N PRO A 453 14.26 -23.64 -14.98
CA PRO A 453 15.45 -24.45 -15.18
C PRO A 453 16.57 -23.88 -14.30
N PHE A 454 16.62 -24.29 -13.03
CA PHE A 454 17.77 -24.02 -12.20
C PHE A 454 18.91 -24.93 -12.67
N SER A 455 20.01 -24.33 -13.12
CA SER A 455 21.15 -25.08 -13.69
C SER A 455 22.02 -25.77 -12.63
N ALA A 456 21.82 -25.50 -11.34
CA ALA A 456 22.57 -26.13 -10.25
C ALA A 456 21.75 -26.41 -8.99
N ALA A 457 21.89 -27.61 -8.43
CA ALA A 457 21.38 -28.01 -7.12
C ALA A 457 22.50 -27.97 -6.08
N PRO A 458 22.66 -26.87 -5.31
CA PRO A 458 23.83 -26.63 -4.44
C PRO A 458 23.82 -27.42 -3.13
N GLY A 459 23.09 -28.55 -3.03
CA GLY A 459 22.99 -29.33 -1.79
C GLY A 459 24.36 -29.76 -1.24
N ARG A 460 24.79 -29.18 -0.12
CA ARG A 460 26.03 -29.43 0.63
C ARG A 460 25.75 -29.45 2.13
N THR A 461 26.49 -30.28 2.86
CA THR A 461 26.58 -30.17 4.33
C THR A 461 27.89 -29.48 4.72
N ASN A 462 27.92 -28.82 5.88
CA ASN A 462 29.15 -28.24 6.45
C ASN A 462 29.85 -27.23 5.52
N ALA A 463 29.08 -26.48 4.73
CA ALA A 463 29.60 -25.44 3.84
C ALA A 463 29.68 -24.10 4.56
N GLY A 464 30.60 -23.24 4.12
CA GLY A 464 30.59 -21.82 4.49
C GLY A 464 29.50 -21.10 3.71
N VAL A 465 28.65 -20.35 4.40
CA VAL A 465 27.62 -19.51 3.77
C VAL A 465 27.86 -18.07 4.20
N VAL A 466 27.99 -17.18 3.22
CA VAL A 466 28.30 -15.77 3.46
C VAL A 466 27.52 -14.86 2.52
N LEU A 467 27.37 -13.60 2.94
CA LEU A 467 26.72 -12.54 2.18
C LEU A 467 27.71 -11.39 1.96
N VAL A 468 27.87 -10.94 0.72
CA VAL A 468 28.70 -9.79 0.34
C VAL A 468 27.81 -8.71 -0.27
N PRO A 469 27.67 -7.53 0.37
CA PRO A 469 26.95 -6.39 -0.19
C PRO A 469 27.57 -5.91 -1.50
N THR A 470 26.75 -5.38 -2.41
CA THR A 470 27.24 -4.79 -3.69
C THR A 470 27.40 -3.28 -3.61
N THR A 471 27.92 -2.67 -4.68
CA THR A 471 27.91 -1.21 -4.86
C THR A 471 26.48 -0.63 -4.92
N ASN A 472 25.48 -1.45 -5.26
CA ASN A 472 24.07 -1.08 -5.13
C ASN A 472 23.53 -1.61 -3.79
N PRO A 473 23.12 -0.74 -2.85
CA PRO A 473 22.66 -1.17 -1.53
C PRO A 473 21.38 -2.02 -1.55
N ALA A 474 20.62 -2.02 -2.65
CA ALA A 474 19.43 -2.88 -2.82
C ALA A 474 19.78 -4.34 -3.17
N TYR A 475 21.05 -4.63 -3.47
CA TYR A 475 21.51 -5.94 -3.93
C TYR A 475 22.71 -6.45 -3.10
N ALA A 476 22.76 -7.77 -2.93
CA ALA A 476 23.87 -8.50 -2.32
C ALA A 476 24.14 -9.81 -3.07
N PHE A 477 25.35 -10.35 -2.94
CA PHE A 477 25.67 -11.70 -3.41
C PHE A 477 25.73 -12.66 -2.22
N ALA A 478 25.01 -13.77 -2.28
CA ALA A 478 25.13 -14.88 -1.34
C ALA A 478 26.01 -15.97 -1.94
N TYR A 479 26.89 -16.55 -1.13
CA TYR A 479 27.79 -17.62 -1.56
C TYR A 479 27.64 -18.85 -0.67
N LEU A 480 27.73 -20.02 -1.30
CA LEU A 480 27.91 -21.31 -0.67
C LEU A 480 29.28 -21.84 -1.10
N ILE A 481 30.18 -21.99 -0.13
CA ILE A 481 31.60 -22.23 -0.37
C ILE A 481 32.02 -23.51 0.33
N GLY A 482 32.60 -24.43 -0.43
CA GLY A 482 33.04 -25.71 0.09
C GLY A 482 31.89 -26.64 0.48
N GLY A 483 32.05 -27.30 1.61
CA GLY A 483 31.13 -28.32 2.12
C GLY A 483 31.36 -29.69 1.49
N ALA A 484 30.54 -30.66 1.91
CA ALA A 484 30.65 -32.04 1.48
C ALA A 484 29.43 -32.51 0.69
N ASN A 485 29.71 -33.33 -0.33
CA ASN A 485 28.76 -34.28 -0.90
C ASN A 485 29.02 -35.63 -0.25
N ASP A 486 28.09 -36.07 0.59
CA ASP A 486 28.25 -37.22 1.47
C ASP A 486 29.46 -37.02 2.39
N THR A 487 30.58 -37.65 2.06
CA THR A 487 31.84 -37.58 2.80
C THR A 487 32.92 -36.81 2.07
N ALA A 488 32.72 -36.44 0.79
CA ALA A 488 33.76 -35.84 -0.05
C ALA A 488 33.69 -34.30 -0.05
N PRO A 489 34.70 -33.59 0.49
CA PRO A 489 34.79 -32.13 0.41
C PRO A 489 34.84 -31.63 -1.04
N GLN A 490 34.23 -30.48 -1.28
CA GLN A 490 34.03 -29.94 -2.63
C GLN A 490 34.78 -28.62 -2.80
N PRO A 491 35.42 -28.35 -3.96
CA PRO A 491 36.02 -27.05 -4.27
C PRO A 491 35.03 -26.09 -4.93
N THR A 492 33.89 -26.59 -5.43
CA THR A 492 32.90 -25.78 -6.15
C THR A 492 32.30 -24.70 -5.26
N VAL A 493 32.21 -23.49 -5.79
CA VAL A 493 31.49 -22.37 -5.18
C VAL A 493 30.16 -22.18 -5.91
N PHE A 494 29.09 -21.95 -5.15
CA PHE A 494 27.83 -21.48 -5.71
C PHE A 494 27.58 -20.04 -5.29
N ARG A 495 26.94 -19.29 -6.18
CA ARG A 495 26.56 -17.90 -5.97
C ARG A 495 25.10 -17.69 -6.30
N ALA A 496 24.43 -16.91 -5.47
CA ALA A 496 23.13 -16.34 -5.74
C ALA A 496 23.17 -14.81 -5.62
N THR A 497 22.29 -14.14 -6.35
CA THR A 497 22.08 -12.69 -6.23
C THR A 497 20.80 -12.47 -5.42
N ILE A 498 20.89 -11.66 -4.36
CA ILE A 498 19.74 -11.20 -3.57
C ILE A 498 19.42 -9.78 -4.00
N GLY A 499 18.16 -9.51 -4.32
CA GLY A 499 17.72 -8.25 -4.88
C GLY A 499 16.27 -8.31 -5.34
N PRO A 500 15.66 -7.17 -5.72
CA PRO A 500 14.46 -7.20 -6.56
C PRO A 500 14.84 -7.87 -7.90
N ASP A 501 14.43 -9.12 -8.08
CA ASP A 501 14.54 -9.83 -9.37
C ASP A 501 13.28 -9.56 -10.19
N ALA A 502 13.40 -8.65 -11.16
CA ALA A 502 12.31 -8.31 -12.06
C ALA A 502 12.01 -9.41 -13.11
N GLN A 503 12.94 -10.34 -13.34
CA GLN A 503 12.84 -11.29 -14.46
C GLN A 503 12.12 -12.58 -14.06
N ASN A 504 12.31 -13.09 -12.84
CA ASN A 504 11.48 -14.18 -12.33
C ASN A 504 11.26 -14.06 -10.81
N PRO A 505 10.34 -13.19 -10.38
CA PRO A 505 9.98 -13.08 -8.96
C PRO A 505 9.30 -14.37 -8.48
N ILE A 506 9.37 -14.64 -7.18
CA ILE A 506 8.53 -15.65 -6.51
C ILE A 506 7.71 -14.90 -5.47
N TYR A 507 6.39 -15.05 -5.47
CA TYR A 507 5.49 -14.35 -4.54
C TYR A 507 5.03 -15.27 -3.40
N PRO A 508 4.66 -14.75 -2.23
CA PRO A 508 4.00 -15.56 -1.19
C PRO A 508 2.64 -16.08 -1.66
N THR A 509 2.03 -16.98 -0.89
CA THR A 509 0.63 -17.41 -1.09
C THR A 509 -0.36 -16.28 -0.88
N GLN A 510 -0.14 -15.42 0.11
CA GLN A 510 -0.95 -14.23 0.41
C GLN A 510 -0.10 -13.02 0.78
N ALA A 511 -0.64 -11.82 0.54
CA ALA A 511 -0.07 -10.55 0.98
C ALA A 511 -1.18 -9.61 1.45
N TYR A 512 -0.87 -8.70 2.38
CA TYR A 512 -1.86 -7.77 2.91
C TYR A 512 -1.45 -6.31 2.70
N TYR A 513 -2.41 -5.50 2.31
CA TYR A 513 -2.28 -4.06 2.10
C TYR A 513 -3.28 -3.32 2.96
N TYR A 514 -2.92 -2.13 3.45
CA TYR A 514 -3.84 -1.22 4.13
C TYR A 514 -3.57 0.18 3.61
N SER A 515 -4.64 0.88 3.26
CA SER A 515 -4.57 2.26 2.82
C SER A 515 -4.30 3.22 3.97
N LYS A 516 -3.86 4.44 3.63
CA LYS A 516 -4.07 5.57 4.57
C LYS A 516 -5.57 5.81 4.76
N PRO A 517 -6.00 6.36 5.90
CA PRO A 517 -7.32 6.97 6.00
C PRO A 517 -7.47 8.13 5.01
N PHE A 518 -8.61 8.19 4.34
CA PHE A 518 -9.00 9.25 3.43
C PHE A 518 -10.13 10.07 4.05
N SER A 519 -10.01 11.38 4.09
CA SER A 519 -11.13 12.26 4.44
C SER A 519 -12.07 12.36 3.22
N ILE A 520 -13.23 11.71 3.29
CA ILE A 520 -14.21 11.71 2.20
C ILE A 520 -14.63 13.15 1.90
N LEU A 521 -14.94 13.90 2.96
CA LEU A 521 -15.43 15.26 2.91
C LEU A 521 -14.43 16.24 2.28
N ASP A 522 -13.15 16.13 2.63
CA ASP A 522 -12.11 16.98 2.03
C ASP A 522 -11.89 16.64 0.55
N LEU A 523 -11.99 15.35 0.18
CA LEU A 523 -11.82 14.91 -1.20
C LEU A 523 -12.92 15.43 -2.12
N ILE A 524 -14.14 15.63 -1.60
CA ILE A 524 -15.29 16.10 -2.40
C ILE A 524 -15.69 17.55 -2.15
N GLY A 525 -15.13 18.19 -1.12
CA GLY A 525 -15.50 19.54 -0.67
C GLY A 525 -16.92 19.63 -0.12
N GLU A 526 -17.36 18.68 0.71
CA GLU A 526 -18.72 18.62 1.27
C GLU A 526 -18.75 18.51 2.79
N GLN A 527 -19.93 18.73 3.38
CA GLN A 527 -20.13 18.55 4.82
C GLN A 527 -20.67 17.16 5.20
N GLN A 528 -21.31 16.47 4.25
CA GLN A 528 -21.88 15.14 4.45
C GLN A 528 -21.78 14.32 3.16
N ALA A 529 -21.47 13.04 3.31
CA ALA A 529 -21.40 12.10 2.21
C ALA A 529 -21.66 10.68 2.69
N THR A 530 -22.27 9.87 1.82
CA THR A 530 -22.49 8.45 2.07
C THR A 530 -21.98 7.62 0.90
N VAL A 531 -21.21 6.57 1.15
CA VAL A 531 -20.70 5.69 0.08
C VAL A 531 -21.87 4.90 -0.52
N ARG A 532 -22.09 5.04 -1.83
CA ARG A 532 -23.11 4.31 -2.60
C ARG A 532 -22.53 3.11 -3.32
N LYS A 533 -21.35 3.26 -3.90
CA LYS A 533 -20.73 2.24 -4.72
C LYS A 533 -19.22 2.32 -4.63
N VAL A 534 -18.58 1.16 -4.60
CA VAL A 534 -17.12 1.03 -4.64
C VAL A 534 -16.75 0.26 -5.89
N THR A 535 -15.78 0.79 -6.63
CA THR A 535 -15.25 0.17 -7.85
C THR A 535 -13.76 0.00 -7.72
N TRP A 536 -13.26 -1.18 -8.09
CA TRP A 536 -11.83 -1.48 -8.06
C TRP A 536 -11.38 -2.23 -9.30
N LEU A 537 -10.20 -1.89 -9.79
CA LEU A 537 -9.60 -2.51 -10.97
C LEU A 537 -8.55 -3.51 -10.51
N THR A 538 -8.63 -4.73 -11.05
CA THR A 538 -7.66 -5.78 -10.76
C THR A 538 -7.03 -6.29 -12.04
N ASN A 539 -5.77 -6.69 -11.98
CA ASN A 539 -5.15 -7.55 -12.99
C ASN A 539 -5.01 -8.95 -12.40
N ILE A 540 -5.92 -9.85 -12.80
CA ILE A 540 -5.89 -11.25 -12.39
C ILE A 540 -6.02 -12.09 -13.67
N ARG A 541 -4.91 -12.68 -14.08
CA ARG A 541 -4.86 -13.42 -15.34
C ARG A 541 -5.62 -14.76 -15.23
N PRO A 542 -6.55 -15.07 -16.16
CA PRO A 542 -7.35 -16.29 -16.11
C PRO A 542 -6.54 -17.59 -16.08
N ASP A 543 -5.40 -17.62 -16.77
CA ASP A 543 -4.51 -18.78 -16.89
C ASP A 543 -3.65 -19.02 -15.65
N GLN A 544 -3.45 -18.00 -14.81
CA GLN A 544 -2.60 -18.06 -13.62
C GLN A 544 -3.42 -18.12 -12.33
N GLY A 545 -4.66 -17.61 -12.35
CA GLY A 545 -5.55 -17.56 -11.21
C GLY A 545 -5.15 -16.51 -10.17
N GLY A 546 -5.55 -16.74 -8.92
CA GLY A 546 -5.40 -15.80 -7.82
C GLY A 546 -6.65 -14.95 -7.58
N ASP A 547 -6.59 -14.10 -6.58
CA ASP A 547 -7.69 -13.23 -6.18
C ASP A 547 -7.20 -11.96 -5.44
N VAL A 548 -8.06 -10.94 -5.42
CA VAL A 548 -7.88 -9.75 -4.59
C VAL A 548 -9.15 -9.58 -3.78
N GLU A 549 -9.06 -9.80 -2.48
CA GLU A 549 -10.11 -9.51 -1.52
C GLU A 549 -9.90 -8.09 -0.99
N LEU A 550 -10.99 -7.33 -0.91
CA LEU A 550 -10.97 -5.98 -0.34
C LEU A 550 -11.94 -5.92 0.83
N GLU A 551 -11.52 -5.23 1.88
CA GLU A 551 -12.39 -4.85 2.97
C GLU A 551 -12.24 -3.35 3.19
N TYR A 552 -13.31 -2.68 3.61
CA TYR A 552 -13.30 -1.26 3.87
C TYR A 552 -14.04 -0.93 5.14
N ARG A 553 -13.80 0.28 5.66
CA ARG A 553 -14.57 0.85 6.75
C ARG A 553 -14.82 2.32 6.48
N VAL A 554 -15.97 2.77 6.95
CA VAL A 554 -16.42 4.17 6.92
C VAL A 554 -16.68 4.59 8.36
N TYR A 555 -16.07 5.67 8.81
CA TYR A 555 -16.17 6.10 10.21
C TYR A 555 -16.02 7.62 10.35
N SER A 556 -16.49 8.14 11.49
CA SER A 556 -16.43 9.56 11.85
C SER A 556 -15.87 9.68 13.27
N PRO A 557 -14.56 9.86 13.44
CA PRO A 557 -13.96 9.99 14.75
C PRO A 557 -14.41 11.28 15.42
N SER A 558 -14.64 11.24 16.73
CA SER A 558 -15.10 12.41 17.51
C SER A 558 -14.10 13.57 17.50
N SER A 559 -12.82 13.30 17.27
CA SER A 559 -11.75 14.28 17.09
C SER A 559 -11.78 15.01 15.75
N GLY A 560 -12.53 14.49 14.76
CA GLY A 560 -12.49 14.94 13.37
C GLY A 560 -11.22 14.54 12.61
N ASN A 561 -10.25 13.87 13.25
CA ASN A 561 -9.00 13.45 12.62
C ASN A 561 -9.11 12.02 12.08
N CYS A 562 -9.01 11.83 10.77
CA CYS A 562 -9.11 10.51 10.14
C CYS A 562 -8.00 9.52 10.55
N ASN A 563 -6.94 9.95 11.21
CA ASN A 563 -5.96 9.02 11.78
C ASN A 563 -6.46 8.30 13.04
N ASP A 564 -7.49 8.82 13.71
CA ASP A 564 -8.10 8.21 14.89
C ASP A 564 -9.09 7.11 14.47
N THR A 565 -8.55 5.99 14.01
CA THR A 565 -9.37 4.99 13.34
C THR A 565 -10.29 4.21 14.29
N SER A 566 -11.54 3.99 13.87
CA SER A 566 -12.55 3.23 14.64
C SER A 566 -13.49 2.46 13.71
N GLY A 567 -14.24 1.50 14.24
CA GLY A 567 -15.27 0.75 13.50
C GLY A 567 -14.78 -0.55 12.86
N ASP A 568 -15.74 -1.39 12.52
CA ASP A 568 -15.56 -2.72 11.94
C ASP A 568 -15.30 -2.66 10.43
N TRP A 569 -14.70 -3.72 9.90
CA TRP A 569 -14.41 -3.89 8.47
C TRP A 569 -15.56 -4.59 7.76
N THR A 570 -15.89 -4.11 6.57
CA THR A 570 -16.92 -4.64 5.67
C THR A 570 -16.26 -5.19 4.41
N ALA A 571 -16.54 -6.43 4.04
CA ALA A 571 -16.01 -7.03 2.82
C ALA A 571 -16.63 -6.45 1.54
N LEU A 572 -15.82 -6.38 0.49
CA LEU A 572 -16.22 -6.05 -0.88
C LEU A 572 -16.08 -7.29 -1.75
N THR A 573 -17.17 -7.64 -2.43
CA THR A 573 -17.24 -8.79 -3.33
C THR A 573 -17.95 -8.35 -4.61
N ASP A 574 -17.34 -8.55 -5.78
CA ASP A 574 -18.09 -8.34 -7.02
C ASP A 574 -19.14 -9.46 -7.16
N PRO A 575 -20.45 -9.17 -7.32
CA PRO A 575 -21.49 -10.19 -7.44
C PRO A 575 -21.28 -11.17 -8.61
N GLN A 576 -20.44 -10.80 -9.58
CA GLN A 576 -20.09 -11.58 -10.76
C GLN A 576 -18.66 -12.14 -10.70
N ALA A 577 -17.96 -12.07 -9.56
CA ALA A 577 -16.61 -12.64 -9.39
C ALA A 577 -16.54 -14.16 -9.64
N GLY A 578 -17.66 -14.86 -9.46
CA GLY A 578 -17.75 -16.32 -9.49
C GLY A 578 -17.64 -16.93 -8.09
N ALA A 579 -17.96 -18.23 -7.98
CA ALA A 579 -18.00 -18.92 -6.69
C ALA A 579 -16.61 -18.97 -6.02
N GLY A 580 -16.55 -18.57 -4.74
CA GLY A 580 -15.32 -18.60 -3.94
C GLY A 580 -14.30 -17.50 -4.28
N ARG A 581 -14.72 -16.44 -4.99
CA ARG A 581 -13.87 -15.31 -5.38
C ARG A 581 -14.45 -13.99 -4.92
N PHE A 582 -13.59 -13.01 -4.70
CA PHE A 582 -13.93 -11.62 -4.39
C PHE A 582 -13.81 -10.71 -5.60
N SER A 583 -12.81 -10.94 -6.45
CA SER A 583 -12.57 -10.20 -7.68
C SER A 583 -12.65 -11.07 -8.94
N LYS A 584 -13.14 -10.47 -10.03
CA LYS A 584 -13.21 -11.03 -11.36
C LYS A 584 -11.83 -11.24 -11.96
N LEU A 585 -11.74 -12.28 -12.79
CA LEU A 585 -10.62 -12.47 -13.71
C LEU A 585 -10.70 -11.45 -14.85
N ASN A 586 -9.55 -11.16 -15.48
CA ASN A 586 -9.53 -10.33 -16.68
C ASN A 586 -10.36 -10.96 -17.79
N ASP A 587 -11.13 -10.14 -18.50
CA ASP A 587 -11.83 -10.57 -19.72
C ASP A 587 -10.82 -10.96 -20.82
N THR A 588 -11.23 -11.84 -21.72
CA THR A 588 -10.38 -12.29 -22.84
C THR A 588 -9.85 -11.10 -23.65
N GLY A 589 -8.51 -11.00 -23.73
CA GLY A 589 -7.84 -9.91 -24.46
C GLY A 589 -7.76 -8.58 -23.72
N LYS A 590 -8.10 -8.54 -22.43
CA LYS A 590 -7.97 -7.36 -21.55
C LYS A 590 -6.87 -7.58 -20.50
N ASP A 591 -6.18 -6.49 -20.14
CA ASP A 591 -5.14 -6.50 -19.11
C ASP A 591 -5.70 -6.30 -17.68
N TYR A 592 -7.01 -6.09 -17.53
CA TYR A 592 -7.66 -5.82 -16.26
C TYR A 592 -9.12 -6.29 -16.25
N ALA A 593 -9.68 -6.39 -15.04
CA ALA A 593 -11.10 -6.55 -14.76
C ALA A 593 -11.63 -5.35 -13.95
N VAL A 594 -12.87 -4.94 -14.23
CA VAL A 594 -13.57 -3.88 -13.48
C VAL A 594 -14.52 -4.52 -12.48
N ASN A 595 -14.26 -4.36 -11.20
CA ASN A 595 -15.07 -4.92 -10.13
C ASN A 595 -15.92 -3.85 -9.47
N THR A 596 -17.13 -4.20 -9.03
CA THR A 596 -18.06 -3.24 -8.43
C THR A 596 -18.92 -3.88 -7.36
N GLN A 597 -19.09 -3.16 -6.26
CA GLN A 597 -20.14 -3.39 -5.27
C GLN A 597 -20.98 -2.13 -5.16
N GLU A 598 -22.27 -2.24 -5.47
CA GLU A 598 -23.27 -1.18 -5.28
C GLU A 598 -24.14 -1.50 -4.07
N TYR A 599 -24.52 -0.47 -3.32
CA TYR A 599 -25.38 -0.55 -2.15
C TYR A 599 -26.74 0.04 -2.49
N THR A 600 -27.80 -0.69 -2.15
CA THR A 600 -29.19 -0.19 -2.23
C THR A 600 -29.45 0.86 -1.14
N ASP A 601 -30.52 1.64 -1.24
CA ASP A 601 -30.85 2.69 -0.26
C ASP A 601 -30.97 2.17 1.18
N ALA A 602 -31.46 0.94 1.34
CA ALA A 602 -31.54 0.25 2.64
C ALA A 602 -30.17 -0.20 3.18
N GLN A 603 -29.14 -0.21 2.34
CA GLN A 603 -27.76 -0.63 2.65
C GLN A 603 -26.79 0.55 2.65
N LEU A 604 -27.25 1.77 2.37
CA LEU A 604 -26.42 2.95 2.43
C LEU A 604 -25.87 3.10 3.85
N LEU A 605 -24.55 3.26 3.90
CA LEU A 605 -23.84 3.37 5.16
C LEU A 605 -24.21 4.67 5.89
N PRO A 606 -24.02 4.74 7.22
CA PRO A 606 -24.11 6.01 7.93
C PRO A 606 -23.15 7.04 7.31
N PRO A 607 -23.51 8.34 7.29
CA PRO A 607 -22.61 9.39 6.83
C PRO A 607 -21.27 9.32 7.56
N GLY A 608 -20.20 9.15 6.80
CA GLY A 608 -18.85 8.98 7.34
C GLY A 608 -17.90 10.06 6.86
N ASN A 609 -17.04 10.52 7.75
CA ASN A 609 -16.04 11.54 7.43
C ASN A 609 -14.79 10.91 6.81
N CYS A 610 -14.50 9.66 7.15
CA CYS A 610 -13.27 8.97 6.80
C CYS A 610 -13.55 7.62 6.14
N PHE A 611 -12.81 7.33 5.07
CA PHE A 611 -12.78 6.05 4.37
C PHE A 611 -11.41 5.40 4.53
N GLN A 612 -11.38 4.09 4.75
CA GLN A 612 -10.14 3.33 4.69
C GLN A 612 -10.42 1.94 4.14
N TYR A 613 -9.50 1.40 3.36
CA TYR A 613 -9.59 0.02 2.87
C TYR A 613 -8.33 -0.78 3.21
N ARG A 614 -8.47 -2.10 3.16
CA ARG A 614 -7.39 -3.07 3.20
C ARG A 614 -7.61 -4.10 2.11
N ALA A 615 -6.54 -4.68 1.61
CA ALA A 615 -6.58 -5.72 0.59
C ALA A 615 -5.84 -6.97 1.06
N THR A 616 -6.38 -8.14 0.72
CA THR A 616 -5.68 -9.42 0.78
C THR A 616 -5.47 -9.91 -0.66
N LEU A 617 -4.22 -9.95 -1.09
CA LEU A 617 -3.84 -10.47 -2.41
C LEU A 617 -3.53 -11.95 -2.24
N THR A 618 -4.26 -12.82 -2.94
CA THR A 618 -4.02 -14.27 -2.95
C THR A 618 -3.48 -14.70 -4.29
N ARG A 619 -2.29 -15.29 -4.30
CA ARG A 619 -1.65 -15.80 -5.51
C ARG A 619 -2.40 -17.03 -6.05
N GLY A 620 -2.34 -17.23 -7.38
CA GLY A 620 -2.85 -18.42 -8.03
C GLY A 620 -1.90 -19.62 -7.98
N SER A 621 -2.00 -20.53 -8.95
CA SER A 621 -1.16 -21.74 -8.98
C SER A 621 0.30 -21.46 -9.39
N ASN A 622 0.54 -20.36 -10.11
CA ASN A 622 1.88 -19.96 -10.52
C ASN A 622 2.53 -19.04 -9.49
N GLU A 623 3.66 -19.50 -8.95
CA GLU A 623 4.42 -18.78 -7.94
C GLU A 623 5.09 -17.49 -8.43
N SER A 624 5.26 -17.34 -9.74
CA SER A 624 5.91 -16.19 -10.36
C SER A 624 4.97 -15.05 -10.74
N VAL A 625 3.68 -15.18 -10.44
CA VAL A 625 2.65 -14.20 -10.81
C VAL A 625 1.92 -13.72 -9.56
N SER A 626 1.85 -12.40 -9.43
CA SER A 626 1.05 -11.73 -8.40
C SER A 626 -0.23 -11.19 -9.03
N PRO A 627 -1.41 -11.34 -8.40
CA PRO A 627 -2.54 -10.47 -8.72
C PRO A 627 -2.16 -9.02 -8.39
N VAL A 628 -2.79 -8.05 -9.06
CA VAL A 628 -2.52 -6.63 -8.84
C VAL A 628 -3.82 -5.88 -8.64
N LEU A 629 -3.92 -5.09 -7.56
CA LEU A 629 -4.92 -4.05 -7.42
C LEU A 629 -4.40 -2.81 -8.15
N LEU A 630 -5.01 -2.47 -9.28
CA LEU A 630 -4.55 -1.37 -10.12
C LEU A 630 -5.05 -0.01 -9.62
N ARG A 631 -6.31 0.06 -9.19
CA ARG A 631 -6.97 1.30 -8.75
C ARG A 631 -8.21 1.00 -7.93
N LEU A 632 -8.54 1.89 -6.99
CA LEU A 632 -9.79 1.88 -6.24
C LEU A 632 -10.46 3.27 -6.30
N GLY A 633 -11.78 3.29 -6.39
CA GLY A 633 -12.58 4.51 -6.35
C GLY A 633 -13.96 4.25 -5.74
N MET A 634 -14.63 5.33 -5.37
CA MET A 634 -15.97 5.29 -4.77
C MET A 634 -16.89 6.35 -5.38
N GLU A 635 -18.17 6.00 -5.49
CA GLU A 635 -19.27 6.94 -5.68
C GLU A 635 -19.89 7.23 -4.32
N VAL A 636 -20.05 8.51 -4.02
CA VAL A 636 -20.68 9.00 -2.80
C VAL A 636 -21.93 9.80 -3.12
N ILE A 637 -22.95 9.63 -2.29
CA ILE A 637 -24.17 10.43 -2.29
C ILE A 637 -23.97 11.63 -1.36
N VAL A 638 -24.23 12.81 -1.88
CA VAL A 638 -24.25 14.08 -1.17
C VAL A 638 -25.71 14.55 -1.10
N PRO A 639 -26.24 14.89 0.10
CA PRO A 639 -27.62 15.39 0.21
C PRO A 639 -27.77 16.75 -0.50
N GLY A 640 -28.98 17.05 -1.00
CA GLY A 640 -29.34 18.34 -1.60
C GLY A 640 -29.47 18.37 -3.13
N ASN A 641 -29.87 19.53 -3.65
CA ASN A 641 -30.07 19.83 -5.08
C ASN A 641 -29.82 21.32 -5.41
N PRO A 642 -29.56 21.67 -6.68
CA PRO A 642 -29.70 23.05 -7.15
C PRO A 642 -31.19 23.44 -7.22
N ASP A 643 -31.53 24.65 -6.78
CA ASP A 643 -32.90 25.19 -6.80
C ASP A 643 -32.85 26.69 -7.12
N LEU A 644 -33.46 27.09 -8.24
CA LEU A 644 -33.45 28.48 -8.69
C LEU A 644 -34.68 29.22 -8.20
N ILE A 645 -34.44 30.25 -7.39
CA ILE A 645 -35.51 31.10 -6.85
C ILE A 645 -35.31 32.56 -7.23
N TRP A 646 -36.44 33.29 -7.23
CA TRP A 646 -36.45 34.75 -7.31
C TRP A 646 -36.36 35.35 -5.91
N PRO A 647 -35.27 36.04 -5.54
CA PRO A 647 -35.22 36.75 -4.25
C PRO A 647 -36.26 37.88 -4.20
N GLN A 648 -36.56 38.41 -3.00
CA GLN A 648 -37.58 39.46 -2.82
C GLN A 648 -37.33 40.73 -3.65
N ASN A 649 -36.06 41.01 -4.01
CA ASN A 649 -35.62 42.10 -4.89
C ASN A 649 -35.13 41.60 -6.26
N ALA A 650 -35.75 40.53 -6.77
CA ALA A 650 -35.43 39.89 -8.03
C ALA A 650 -35.45 40.84 -9.23
N VAL A 651 -36.33 41.86 -9.23
CA VAL A 651 -36.32 42.92 -10.23
C VAL A 651 -36.17 44.25 -9.54
N THR A 652 -35.20 45.04 -9.98
CA THR A 652 -35.03 46.42 -9.50
C THR A 652 -34.80 47.36 -10.67
N THR A 653 -35.43 48.52 -10.64
CA THR A 653 -35.13 49.60 -11.58
C THR A 653 -33.87 50.34 -11.13
N THR A 654 -32.96 50.57 -12.06
CA THR A 654 -31.85 51.51 -11.86
C THR A 654 -32.32 52.89 -12.28
N LEU A 655 -31.86 53.93 -11.58
CA LEU A 655 -32.26 55.31 -11.83
C LEU A 655 -31.09 56.13 -12.39
N ASN A 656 -31.41 57.08 -13.24
CA ASN A 656 -30.52 58.17 -13.60
C ASN A 656 -30.44 59.18 -12.45
N ALA A 657 -29.47 60.11 -12.51
CA ALA A 657 -29.31 61.16 -11.50
C ALA A 657 -30.53 62.11 -11.37
N ASP A 658 -31.42 62.13 -12.36
CA ASP A 658 -32.67 62.88 -12.38
C ASP A 658 -33.89 62.07 -11.91
N ASN A 659 -33.67 60.91 -11.26
CA ASN A 659 -34.69 59.95 -10.82
C ASN A 659 -35.55 59.35 -11.94
N THR A 660 -35.17 59.48 -13.21
CA THR A 660 -35.80 58.73 -14.29
C THR A 660 -35.25 57.30 -14.34
N THR A 661 -36.07 56.33 -14.76
CA THR A 661 -35.62 54.94 -14.93
C THR A 661 -34.51 54.86 -15.99
N LYS A 662 -33.32 54.40 -15.57
CA LYS A 662 -32.14 54.14 -16.41
C LYS A 662 -32.19 52.76 -17.02
N GLY A 663 -32.62 51.76 -16.25
CA GLY A 663 -32.53 50.37 -16.64
C GLY A 663 -33.21 49.41 -15.67
N ILE A 664 -33.11 48.12 -15.93
CA ILE A 664 -33.73 47.05 -15.14
C ILE A 664 -32.68 45.99 -14.86
N GLU A 665 -32.43 45.71 -13.58
CA GLU A 665 -31.61 44.60 -13.12
C GLU A 665 -32.48 43.42 -12.73
N VAL A 666 -31.98 42.22 -13.02
CA VAL A 666 -32.63 40.95 -12.65
C VAL A 666 -31.69 40.11 -11.79
N ARG A 667 -32.17 39.60 -10.65
CA ARG A 667 -31.42 38.75 -9.73
C ARG A 667 -32.06 37.38 -9.62
N ILE A 668 -31.25 36.33 -9.74
CA ILE A 668 -31.67 34.93 -9.54
C ILE A 668 -30.78 34.37 -8.45
N ARG A 669 -31.34 33.56 -7.55
CA ARG A 669 -30.57 32.91 -6.49
C ARG A 669 -30.66 31.40 -6.62
N ASN A 670 -29.54 30.69 -6.44
CA ASN A 670 -29.56 29.25 -6.21
C ASN A 670 -29.65 29.01 -4.70
N GLU A 671 -30.82 28.63 -4.21
CA GLU A 671 -31.10 28.36 -2.79
C GLU A 671 -32.32 27.44 -2.67
N ASN A 672 -32.12 26.26 -2.07
CA ASN A 672 -33.23 25.37 -1.71
C ASN A 672 -33.95 25.95 -0.48
N THR A 673 -35.23 26.27 -0.63
CA THR A 673 -36.08 26.84 0.42
C THR A 673 -37.18 25.91 0.90
N THR A 674 -37.38 24.77 0.23
CA THR A 674 -38.59 23.95 0.37
C THR A 674 -38.43 22.76 1.31
N ASP A 675 -37.22 22.18 1.46
CA ASP A 675 -37.09 20.85 2.09
C ASP A 675 -36.01 20.72 3.19
N GLY A 676 -35.41 21.82 3.64
CA GLY A 676 -34.36 21.81 4.68
C GLY A 676 -33.05 21.09 4.28
N GLN A 677 -32.99 20.59 3.04
CA GLN A 677 -31.82 20.01 2.41
C GLN A 677 -30.81 21.10 2.02
N PRO A 678 -29.50 20.81 2.02
CA PRO A 678 -28.50 21.78 1.61
C PRO A 678 -28.62 22.12 0.12
N THR A 679 -28.31 23.36 -0.25
CA THR A 679 -28.27 23.79 -1.66
C THR A 679 -27.02 23.22 -2.34
N GLN A 680 -27.18 22.66 -3.54
CA GLN A 680 -26.09 22.18 -4.38
C GLN A 680 -25.82 23.14 -5.56
N PRO A 681 -24.56 23.25 -6.04
CA PRO A 681 -24.24 23.96 -7.27
C PRO A 681 -24.99 23.42 -8.48
N ALA A 682 -25.34 24.29 -9.43
CA ALA A 682 -26.03 23.91 -10.66
C ALA A 682 -25.12 23.28 -11.73
N ASP A 683 -23.80 23.33 -11.55
CA ASP A 683 -22.78 22.75 -12.43
C ASP A 683 -22.32 21.34 -12.00
N LEU A 684 -22.97 20.75 -10.99
CA LEU A 684 -22.78 19.35 -10.64
C LEU A 684 -23.51 18.44 -11.64
N CYS A 685 -22.78 17.50 -12.21
CA CYS A 685 -23.33 16.49 -13.10
C CYS A 685 -22.94 15.08 -12.67
N HIS A 686 -23.83 14.13 -12.93
CA HIS A 686 -23.50 12.71 -12.87
C HIS A 686 -23.02 12.22 -14.23
N ALA A 687 -21.88 11.53 -14.28
CA ALA A 687 -21.25 11.05 -15.52
C ALA A 687 -22.12 10.07 -16.33
N THR A 688 -23.14 9.46 -15.73
CA THR A 688 -24.05 8.53 -16.44
C THR A 688 -25.44 9.11 -16.70
N GLN A 689 -25.71 10.38 -16.37
CA GLN A 689 -26.98 11.02 -16.72
C GLN A 689 -26.92 11.53 -18.17
N PRO A 690 -27.74 10.98 -19.08
CA PRO A 690 -27.75 11.43 -20.47
C PRO A 690 -28.14 12.92 -20.56
N GLY A 691 -27.31 13.72 -21.22
CA GLY A 691 -27.57 15.15 -21.45
C GLY A 691 -27.10 16.10 -20.33
N CYS A 692 -26.43 15.58 -19.29
CA CYS A 692 -25.83 16.43 -18.25
C CYS A 692 -24.48 17.01 -18.73
N ASP A 693 -24.41 18.32 -18.91
CA ASP A 693 -23.17 19.07 -19.19
C ASP A 693 -22.90 20.08 -18.07
N PRO A 694 -21.82 19.91 -17.27
CA PRO A 694 -21.40 20.91 -16.28
C PRO A 694 -21.20 22.31 -16.87
N ASN A 695 -20.79 22.38 -18.13
CA ASN A 695 -20.55 23.63 -18.86
C ASN A 695 -21.82 24.12 -19.60
N GLY A 696 -22.95 23.46 -19.36
CA GLY A 696 -24.23 23.81 -19.94
C GLY A 696 -24.78 25.14 -19.40
N TYR A 697 -25.94 25.50 -19.92
CA TYR A 697 -26.66 26.72 -19.55
C TYR A 697 -28.04 26.34 -19.00
N PHE A 698 -28.61 27.22 -18.19
CA PHE A 698 -30.06 27.29 -17.99
C PHE A 698 -30.58 28.57 -18.65
N PHE A 699 -31.89 28.64 -18.82
CA PHE A 699 -32.54 29.69 -19.58
C PHE A 699 -33.38 30.58 -18.67
N VAL A 700 -33.28 31.89 -18.89
CA VAL A 700 -34.12 32.88 -18.22
C VAL A 700 -34.97 33.55 -19.28
N ASP A 701 -36.29 33.40 -19.20
CA ASP A 701 -37.22 34.09 -20.08
C ASP A 701 -37.88 35.27 -19.35
N VAL A 702 -38.09 36.35 -20.09
CA VAL A 702 -38.82 37.53 -19.63
C VAL A 702 -39.96 37.84 -20.60
N PHE A 703 -41.15 38.06 -20.03
CA PHE A 703 -42.35 38.47 -20.74
C PHE A 703 -42.74 39.87 -20.25
N ILE A 704 -42.82 40.83 -21.17
CA ILE A 704 -43.07 42.23 -20.85
C ILE A 704 -44.40 42.63 -21.48
N PHE A 705 -45.37 42.93 -20.63
CA PHE A 705 -46.72 43.32 -21.00
C PHE A 705 -46.86 44.85 -20.84
N PRO A 706 -47.32 45.57 -21.89
CA PRO A 706 -47.45 47.02 -21.88
C PRO A 706 -48.61 47.49 -20.99
N PRO A 707 -48.63 48.79 -20.62
CA PRO A 707 -49.66 49.34 -19.76
C PRO A 707 -51.07 49.07 -20.27
N GLY A 708 -51.96 48.65 -19.38
CA GLY A 708 -53.36 48.36 -19.69
C GLY A 708 -53.61 46.98 -20.32
N THR A 709 -52.59 46.14 -20.48
CA THR A 709 -52.76 44.74 -20.90
C THR A 709 -52.87 43.80 -19.70
N THR A 710 -53.73 42.80 -19.81
CA THR A 710 -53.86 41.74 -18.80
C THR A 710 -52.70 40.76 -18.98
N PRO A 711 -51.80 40.62 -18.00
CA PRO A 711 -50.68 39.69 -18.11
C PRO A 711 -51.18 38.25 -18.10
N ILE A 712 -50.57 37.41 -18.95
CA ILE A 712 -50.80 35.97 -18.96
C ILE A 712 -49.57 35.32 -18.34
N VAL A 713 -49.75 34.65 -17.20
CA VAL A 713 -48.68 33.89 -16.56
C VAL A 713 -48.47 32.60 -17.36
N PRO A 714 -47.27 32.41 -17.94
CA PRO A 714 -46.97 31.22 -18.74
C PRO A 714 -46.93 29.96 -17.87
N THR A 715 -47.37 28.84 -18.41
CA THR A 715 -47.14 27.51 -17.82
C THR A 715 -46.03 26.79 -18.57
N LEU A 716 -45.36 25.81 -17.95
CA LEU A 716 -44.34 25.00 -18.63
C LEU A 716 -44.93 23.69 -19.18
N PRO A 717 -44.50 23.23 -20.38
CA PRO A 717 -43.62 23.93 -21.35
C PRO A 717 -44.24 25.25 -21.80
N LEU A 718 -43.45 26.30 -22.07
CA LEU A 718 -43.91 27.70 -22.29
C LEU A 718 -45.10 27.81 -23.26
N VAL A 719 -46.31 27.69 -22.73
CA VAL A 719 -47.59 27.79 -23.45
C VAL A 719 -48.51 28.77 -22.74
N ALA A 720 -49.42 29.36 -23.50
CA ALA A 720 -50.53 30.10 -22.97
C ALA A 720 -51.54 29.14 -22.29
N PRO A 721 -52.42 29.65 -21.41
CA PRO A 721 -53.44 28.85 -20.74
C PRO A 721 -54.39 28.08 -21.68
N ASP A 722 -54.48 28.50 -22.95
CA ASP A 722 -55.25 27.84 -24.01
C ASP A 722 -54.49 26.70 -24.72
N GLY A 723 -53.25 26.42 -24.31
CA GLY A 723 -52.38 25.38 -24.86
C GLY A 723 -51.57 25.80 -26.10
N ASN A 724 -51.72 27.05 -26.58
CA ASN A 724 -50.97 27.55 -27.73
C ASN A 724 -49.58 28.05 -27.31
N SER A 725 -48.61 27.98 -28.25
CA SER A 725 -47.26 28.53 -28.02
C SER A 725 -47.29 30.03 -27.72
N LEU A 726 -46.46 30.47 -26.77
CA LEU A 726 -46.22 31.88 -26.48
C LEU A 726 -45.29 32.47 -27.56
N SER A 727 -45.86 32.78 -28.72
CA SER A 727 -45.21 33.54 -29.79
C SER A 727 -45.97 34.84 -30.10
N SER A 728 -45.30 35.82 -30.71
CA SER A 728 -45.93 37.07 -31.15
C SER A 728 -46.93 36.87 -32.30
N ALA A 729 -46.99 35.66 -32.89
CA ALA A 729 -47.93 35.30 -33.93
C ALA A 729 -49.28 34.79 -33.39
N ASN A 730 -49.39 34.52 -32.08
CA ASN A 730 -50.64 34.11 -31.47
C ASN A 730 -51.55 35.35 -31.25
N ALA A 731 -52.60 35.46 -32.05
CA ALA A 731 -53.55 36.58 -32.01
C ALA A 731 -54.36 36.67 -30.69
N ALA A 732 -54.41 35.60 -29.89
CA ALA A 732 -55.02 35.62 -28.55
C ALA A 732 -54.12 36.28 -27.49
N LEU A 733 -52.84 36.49 -27.80
CA LEU A 733 -51.86 37.16 -26.94
C LEU A 733 -51.68 38.61 -27.42
N ALA A 734 -52.49 39.52 -26.89
CA ALA A 734 -52.35 40.96 -27.10
C ALA A 734 -50.98 41.45 -26.56
N PRO A 735 -50.39 42.49 -27.16
CA PRO A 735 -48.97 42.56 -27.50
C PRO A 735 -48.05 42.50 -26.28
N TYR A 736 -47.12 41.55 -26.25
CA TYR A 736 -46.06 41.44 -25.25
C TYR A 736 -44.70 41.32 -25.96
N HIS A 737 -43.62 41.74 -25.30
CA HIS A 737 -42.26 41.39 -25.71
C HIS A 737 -41.81 40.12 -24.97
N ARG A 738 -41.15 39.21 -25.69
CA ARG A 738 -40.46 38.07 -25.10
C ARG A 738 -38.97 38.23 -25.36
N ALA A 739 -38.19 38.17 -24.30
CA ALA A 739 -36.74 38.06 -24.43
C ALA A 739 -36.21 36.94 -23.56
N CYS A 740 -35.04 36.43 -23.88
CA CYS A 740 -34.43 35.38 -23.09
C CYS A 740 -32.90 35.52 -23.01
N LEU A 741 -32.30 34.85 -22.03
CA LEU A 741 -30.87 34.83 -21.78
C LEU A 741 -30.40 33.43 -21.36
N GLN A 742 -29.28 32.97 -21.92
CA GLN A 742 -28.56 31.81 -21.41
C GLN A 742 -27.63 32.24 -20.28
N VAL A 743 -27.76 31.59 -19.12
CA VAL A 743 -26.88 31.79 -17.97
C VAL A 743 -26.07 30.52 -17.75
N PRO A 744 -24.72 30.59 -17.67
CA PRO A 744 -23.90 29.41 -17.42
C PRO A 744 -24.23 28.79 -16.07
N ARG A 745 -24.28 27.45 -16.01
CA ARG A 745 -24.51 26.72 -14.75
C ARG A 745 -23.44 27.02 -13.69
N THR A 746 -22.20 27.27 -14.12
CA THR A 746 -21.07 27.61 -13.26
C THR A 746 -21.24 28.91 -12.47
N GLU A 747 -22.14 29.81 -12.90
CA GLU A 747 -22.44 31.05 -12.17
C GLU A 747 -23.39 30.81 -10.97
N MET A 748 -24.11 29.68 -10.95
CA MET A 748 -25.11 29.34 -9.94
C MET A 748 -24.57 28.38 -8.89
N GLN A 749 -23.53 28.86 -8.19
CA GLN A 749 -22.94 28.17 -7.04
C GLN A 749 -23.87 28.21 -5.81
N ARG A 750 -23.51 27.49 -4.74
CA ARG A 750 -24.35 27.37 -3.53
C ARG A 750 -24.70 28.72 -2.93
N ASN A 751 -25.99 28.94 -2.66
CA ASN A 751 -26.49 30.14 -2.00
C ASN A 751 -26.09 31.44 -2.73
N THR A 752 -25.67 31.35 -3.99
CA THR A 752 -25.19 32.48 -4.78
C THR A 752 -26.34 33.19 -5.46
N THR A 753 -26.30 34.52 -5.46
CA THR A 753 -27.18 35.36 -6.26
C THR A 753 -26.44 35.83 -7.50
N TYR A 754 -26.96 35.47 -8.68
CA TYR A 754 -26.48 35.98 -9.96
C TYR A 754 -27.23 37.25 -10.34
N LEU A 755 -26.47 38.29 -10.69
CA LEU A 755 -26.99 39.60 -11.12
C LEU A 755 -26.87 39.74 -12.63
N ILE A 756 -28.02 39.87 -13.29
CA ILE A 756 -28.10 40.31 -14.67
C ILE A 756 -28.21 41.84 -14.66
N ASN A 757 -27.10 42.50 -15.00
CA ASN A 757 -26.96 43.96 -14.95
C ASN A 757 -27.90 44.68 -15.93
N ASP A 758 -28.23 45.94 -15.64
CA ASP A 758 -29.13 46.78 -16.44
C ASP A 758 -28.71 47.00 -17.91
N GLY A 759 -27.41 46.94 -18.19
CA GLY A 759 -26.85 47.02 -19.54
C GLY A 759 -26.83 45.71 -20.32
N THR A 760 -27.29 44.60 -19.73
CA THR A 760 -27.26 43.27 -20.38
C THR A 760 -28.21 43.24 -21.57
N ARG A 761 -27.71 42.78 -22.71
CA ARG A 761 -28.54 42.57 -23.90
C ARG A 761 -29.12 41.17 -23.92
N TRP A 762 -30.43 41.11 -24.10
CA TRP A 762 -31.24 39.91 -24.17
C TRP A 762 -31.58 39.59 -25.62
N SER A 763 -31.74 38.31 -25.91
CA SER A 763 -32.20 37.86 -27.21
C SER A 763 -33.69 38.17 -27.31
N ASP A 764 -34.08 39.10 -28.19
CA ASP A 764 -35.49 39.40 -28.50
C ASP A 764 -36.05 38.26 -29.37
N VAL A 765 -36.95 37.45 -28.82
CA VAL A 765 -37.43 36.21 -29.45
C VAL A 765 -38.87 36.41 -29.93
N LYS A 766 -39.03 36.64 -31.24
CA LYS A 766 -40.35 36.78 -31.86
C LYS A 766 -40.94 35.47 -32.39
N GLU A 767 -40.12 34.56 -32.93
CA GLU A 767 -40.64 33.39 -33.69
C GLU A 767 -39.87 32.05 -33.56
N GLY A 768 -39.08 31.78 -32.50
CA GLY A 768 -38.36 30.48 -32.50
C GLY A 768 -37.84 29.90 -31.19
N GLY A 769 -38.68 29.86 -30.15
CA GLY A 769 -38.41 29.04 -28.96
C GLY A 769 -37.07 29.33 -28.25
N PHE A 770 -36.62 28.38 -27.42
CA PHE A 770 -35.36 28.46 -26.68
C PHE A 770 -34.12 28.35 -27.60
N ASP A 771 -34.25 27.83 -28.82
CA ASP A 771 -33.14 27.65 -29.78
C ASP A 771 -32.51 28.98 -30.23
N ASN A 772 -33.25 30.08 -30.13
CA ASN A 772 -32.75 31.43 -30.42
C ASN A 772 -32.17 32.15 -29.21
N CYS A 773 -32.19 31.51 -28.04
CA CYS A 773 -31.63 32.08 -26.83
C CYS A 773 -30.11 32.04 -26.83
N ARG A 774 -29.47 33.12 -26.40
CA ARG A 774 -28.01 33.25 -26.40
C ARG A 774 -27.50 33.83 -25.09
N SER A 775 -26.22 33.62 -24.82
CA SER A 775 -25.53 34.23 -23.68
C SER A 775 -25.40 35.76 -23.84
N ALA A 776 -25.20 36.46 -22.72
CA ALA A 776 -25.01 37.91 -22.72
C ALA A 776 -23.86 38.36 -23.64
N VAL A 777 -22.75 37.61 -23.64
CA VAL A 777 -21.57 37.89 -24.48
C VAL A 777 -21.91 37.77 -25.96
N ALA A 778 -22.64 36.72 -26.36
CA ALA A 778 -23.06 36.55 -27.74
C ALA A 778 -24.03 37.65 -28.21
N ASN A 779 -24.88 38.16 -27.32
CA ASN A 779 -25.84 39.23 -27.61
C ASN A 779 -25.18 40.61 -27.81
N LEU A 780 -23.93 40.83 -27.39
CA LEU A 780 -23.25 42.13 -27.59
C LEU A 780 -23.05 42.48 -29.08
N GLY A 781 -22.89 41.48 -29.93
CA GLY A 781 -22.69 41.65 -31.38
C GLY A 781 -23.96 41.62 -32.23
N ILE A 782 -25.13 41.44 -31.62
CA ILE A 782 -26.38 41.18 -32.32
C ILE A 782 -27.24 42.45 -32.32
N SER A 783 -27.58 42.95 -33.52
CA SER A 783 -28.35 44.18 -33.69
C SER A 783 -29.80 44.08 -33.19
N SER A 784 -30.38 42.88 -33.19
CA SER A 784 -31.72 42.61 -32.65
C SER A 784 -31.74 42.44 -31.13
N ALA A 785 -30.59 42.28 -30.47
CA ALA A 785 -30.54 42.11 -29.02
C ALA A 785 -30.76 43.45 -28.29
N ARG A 786 -31.66 43.46 -27.31
CA ARG A 786 -32.11 44.65 -26.59
C ARG A 786 -31.88 44.51 -25.09
N THR A 787 -31.63 45.61 -24.41
CA THR A 787 -31.75 45.66 -22.94
C THR A 787 -33.21 45.57 -22.54
N LEU A 788 -33.52 45.10 -21.33
CA LEU A 788 -34.91 45.02 -20.86
C LEU A 788 -35.63 46.37 -20.90
N PHE A 789 -34.91 47.46 -20.60
CA PHE A 789 -35.46 48.81 -20.67
C PHE A 789 -35.87 49.23 -22.09
N GLN A 790 -35.13 48.77 -23.12
CA GLN A 790 -35.46 49.02 -24.53
C GLN A 790 -36.67 48.22 -25.03
N LEU A 791 -37.18 47.28 -24.23
CA LEU A 791 -38.42 46.54 -24.51
C LEU A 791 -39.64 47.22 -23.87
N LEU A 792 -39.45 48.25 -23.04
CA LEU A 792 -40.53 49.06 -22.47
C LEU A 792 -40.93 50.20 -23.45
N ASP A 793 -41.25 49.87 -24.70
CA ASP A 793 -41.36 50.83 -25.81
C ASP A 793 -42.79 51.28 -26.16
N ALA A 794 -43.81 50.73 -25.49
CA ALA A 794 -45.23 51.05 -25.72
C ALA A 794 -45.76 52.40 -25.16
N GLY A 795 -45.01 53.13 -24.32
CA GLY A 795 -45.49 54.36 -23.67
C GLY A 795 -45.09 54.47 -22.20
N PRO A 796 -45.21 55.64 -21.55
CA PRO A 796 -45.13 55.72 -20.09
C PRO A 796 -46.32 54.98 -19.45
N GLY A 797 -46.08 54.30 -18.33
CA GLY A 797 -47.10 53.59 -17.56
C GLY A 797 -46.53 52.40 -16.78
N ASP A 798 -47.43 51.61 -16.20
CA ASP A 798 -47.07 50.42 -15.43
C ASP A 798 -47.01 49.19 -16.35
N TYR A 799 -45.81 48.67 -16.56
CA TYR A 799 -45.56 47.43 -17.27
C TYR A 799 -45.62 46.26 -16.32
N LYS A 800 -46.22 45.15 -16.76
CA LYS A 800 -46.14 43.87 -16.05
C LYS A 800 -45.00 43.05 -16.64
N VAL A 801 -44.03 42.69 -15.82
CA VAL A 801 -42.89 41.85 -16.21
C VAL A 801 -43.02 40.50 -15.53
N ILE A 802 -43.03 39.44 -16.32
CA ILE A 802 -43.03 38.07 -15.82
C ILE A 802 -41.68 37.44 -16.14
N LEU A 803 -40.99 36.97 -15.11
CA LEU A 803 -39.74 36.24 -15.25
C LEU A 803 -39.99 34.76 -15.04
N VAL A 804 -39.36 33.92 -15.86
CA VAL A 804 -39.38 32.46 -15.73
C VAL A 804 -37.93 31.98 -15.66
N ALA A 805 -37.56 31.40 -14.53
CA ALA A 805 -36.26 30.73 -14.37
C ALA A 805 -36.34 29.32 -14.96
N ASP A 806 -35.22 28.86 -15.51
CA ASP A 806 -35.02 27.55 -16.17
C ASP A 806 -36.15 27.11 -17.12
N SER A 807 -36.56 27.99 -18.03
CA SER A 807 -37.64 27.72 -18.99
C SER A 807 -37.41 26.52 -19.93
N GLY A 808 -36.15 26.09 -20.09
CA GLY A 808 -35.75 24.90 -20.84
C GLY A 808 -35.70 23.62 -20.00
N ASN A 809 -35.98 23.71 -18.70
CA ASN A 809 -35.92 22.62 -17.72
C ASN A 809 -34.56 21.90 -17.73
N SER A 810 -33.48 22.67 -17.84
CA SER A 810 -32.11 22.17 -17.95
C SER A 810 -31.57 21.62 -16.63
N LEU A 811 -32.18 21.99 -15.50
CA LEU A 811 -31.86 21.45 -14.17
C LEU A 811 -32.58 20.14 -13.86
N LYS A 812 -33.57 19.74 -14.67
CA LYS A 812 -34.28 18.47 -14.48
C LYS A 812 -33.35 17.28 -14.65
N GLY A 813 -33.42 16.35 -13.70
CA GLY A 813 -32.68 15.10 -13.75
C GLY A 813 -31.19 15.31 -13.55
N LEU A 814 -30.79 16.36 -12.82
CA LEU A 814 -29.44 16.52 -12.26
C LEU A 814 -29.25 15.72 -10.96
N VAL A 815 -30.37 15.40 -10.31
CA VAL A 815 -30.43 14.68 -9.03
C VAL A 815 -30.92 13.25 -9.28
N VAL A 816 -30.48 12.31 -8.45
CA VAL A 816 -31.05 10.95 -8.43
C VAL A 816 -32.12 10.88 -7.35
N GLU A 817 -33.33 10.52 -7.77
CA GLU A 817 -34.47 10.25 -6.89
C GLU A 817 -34.77 8.76 -6.89
N THR A 818 -34.95 8.19 -5.70
CA THR A 818 -35.08 6.75 -5.52
C THR A 818 -36.53 6.27 -5.62
N ASP A 819 -37.50 7.18 -5.59
CA ASP A 819 -38.94 6.91 -5.51
C ASP A 819 -39.79 7.55 -6.62
N ALA A 820 -39.25 8.50 -7.39
CA ALA A 820 -39.90 9.08 -8.55
C ALA A 820 -39.39 8.45 -9.86
N ALA A 821 -40.26 7.70 -10.56
CA ALA A 821 -39.91 6.99 -11.78
C ALA A 821 -39.49 7.90 -12.96
N ASP A 822 -39.70 9.21 -12.84
CA ASP A 822 -39.39 10.23 -13.83
C ASP A 822 -38.24 11.18 -13.43
N GLY A 823 -37.66 11.01 -12.23
CA GLY A 823 -36.57 11.83 -11.70
C GLY A 823 -36.92 13.31 -11.58
N ASN A 824 -38.14 13.62 -11.14
CA ASN A 824 -38.68 14.97 -11.00
C ASN A 824 -38.74 15.41 -9.53
N HIS A 825 -37.78 16.22 -9.07
CA HIS A 825 -37.85 16.81 -7.73
C HIS A 825 -38.69 18.09 -7.70
N PRO A 826 -39.56 18.33 -6.69
CA PRO A 826 -40.34 19.56 -6.58
C PRO A 826 -39.52 20.85 -6.66
N SER A 827 -38.31 20.87 -6.12
CA SER A 827 -37.37 22.00 -6.23
C SER A 827 -36.63 22.11 -7.57
N GLU A 828 -36.59 21.04 -8.39
CA GLU A 828 -36.21 21.15 -9.82
C GLU A 828 -37.39 21.65 -10.67
N LEU A 829 -38.63 21.48 -10.17
CA LEU A 829 -39.87 21.96 -10.78
C LEU A 829 -40.24 23.38 -10.37
N ASN A 830 -39.48 24.01 -9.46
CA ASN A 830 -39.60 25.41 -9.08
C ASN A 830 -39.15 26.32 -10.24
N ASN A 831 -39.85 26.24 -11.36
CA ASN A 831 -39.85 27.28 -12.36
C ASN A 831 -40.75 28.38 -11.83
N VAL A 832 -40.22 29.12 -10.85
CA VAL A 832 -40.96 30.20 -10.22
C VAL A 832 -41.19 31.24 -11.31
N SER A 833 -42.44 31.44 -11.69
CA SER A 833 -42.80 32.65 -12.41
C SER A 833 -42.94 33.75 -11.38
N ALA A 834 -42.23 34.85 -11.56
CA ALA A 834 -42.37 35.99 -10.69
C ALA A 834 -42.88 37.19 -11.51
N VAL A 835 -43.93 37.82 -11.00
CA VAL A 835 -44.60 38.94 -11.64
C VAL A 835 -44.20 40.21 -10.91
N PHE A 836 -43.71 41.19 -11.65
CA PHE A 836 -43.26 42.47 -11.14
C PHE A 836 -43.95 43.62 -11.88
N ASP A 837 -44.12 44.71 -11.17
CA ASP A 837 -44.53 45.99 -11.74
C ASP A 837 -43.29 46.84 -12.04
N VAL A 838 -43.20 47.33 -13.26
CA VAL A 838 -42.17 48.29 -13.67
C VAL A 838 -42.87 49.54 -14.18
N THR A 839 -42.87 50.59 -13.37
CA THR A 839 -43.40 51.90 -13.76
C THR A 839 -42.34 52.69 -14.54
N THR A 840 -42.72 53.21 -15.70
CA THR A 840 -41.90 54.16 -16.47
C THR A 840 -42.62 55.50 -16.62
N SER A 841 -41.93 56.59 -16.30
CA SER A 841 -42.45 57.96 -16.43
C SER A 841 -42.10 58.62 -17.78
N THR A 842 -41.27 57.97 -18.59
CA THR A 842 -40.76 58.47 -19.88
C THR A 842 -40.54 57.31 -20.85
N ASN A 843 -40.79 57.53 -22.15
CA ASN A 843 -40.43 56.57 -23.18
C ASN A 843 -38.90 56.32 -23.21
N PRO A 844 -38.43 55.11 -23.55
CA PRO A 844 -37.02 54.87 -23.79
C PRO A 844 -36.56 55.70 -25.00
N THR A 845 -35.92 56.85 -24.75
CA THR A 845 -35.37 57.68 -25.81
C THR A 845 -34.09 57.05 -26.38
N PHE A 846 -34.13 56.66 -27.65
CA PHE A 846 -32.94 56.27 -28.41
C PHE A 846 -32.02 57.49 -28.59
N LYS A 847 -30.97 57.61 -27.78
CA LYS A 847 -29.83 58.47 -28.16
C LYS A 847 -28.97 57.69 -29.17
N VAL A 848 -29.23 57.91 -30.45
CA VAL A 848 -28.32 57.48 -31.52
C VAL A 848 -27.07 58.34 -31.42
N PHE A 849 -25.97 57.78 -30.91
CA PHE A 849 -24.65 58.37 -31.08
C PHE A 849 -24.18 58.03 -32.49
N LEU A 850 -24.36 58.95 -33.44
CA LEU A 850 -23.67 58.89 -34.72
C LEU A 850 -22.16 59.07 -34.45
N PRO A 851 -21.29 58.13 -34.86
CA PRO A 851 -19.85 58.38 -34.82
C PRO A 851 -19.54 59.48 -35.84
N ILE A 852 -19.21 60.68 -35.34
CA ILE A 852 -18.58 61.71 -36.16
C ILE A 852 -17.11 61.32 -36.28
N THR A 853 -16.72 60.79 -37.44
CA THR A 853 -15.32 60.76 -37.85
C THR A 853 -14.92 62.19 -38.25
N LEU A 854 -14.23 62.91 -37.37
CA LEU A 854 -13.51 64.13 -37.77
C LEU A 854 -12.29 63.70 -38.60
N ARG A 855 -12.14 64.28 -39.79
CA ARG A 855 -10.96 64.08 -40.66
C ARG A 855 -9.71 64.64 -40.03
#